data_AF-A0A0F2S2D1-F1
#
_entry.id   AF-A0A0F2S2D1-F1
#
_cell.length_a   1.000
_cell.length_b   1.000
_cell.length_c   1.000
_cell.angle_alpha   90.00
_cell.angle_beta   90.00
_cell.angle_gamma   90.00
#
_symmetry.space_group_name_H-M   'P 1'
#
loop_
_entity.id
_entity.type
_entity.pdbx_description
1 polymer ?
#
loop_
_entity_poly.entity_id
_entity_poly.type
_entity_poly.pdbx_seq_one_letter_code
_entity_poly.pdbx_strand_id
1 'polypeptide(L)'
;MFCSVAAMSSAADLLFAVPDFRDPPTERFIETIMSDDALAEAGLKLDVLPYSTLGGPVATVQQALKTEAVALLSTELLAFVARNEEKIPTVEMLSAYEKSFFGVAPGAERQGQRAPLELGATALLGDLSLYGLATWPSSPSSVFARQAPANLADLQGLKLRTAGSASTELLEQLGAVPQSLSSSEVFQSLEAGVIDGAEVLSLPEGDLRQFYEVSSGGALYTDASARTGFFVIGQTGADALTARQLKTLEGAAQKASLAARETLVETYEETLREAEEYGVQVASFSNVIPEQVSVSEQIAQAYGLSQEEIRDLIGDIEIAEPGDSAPRAENDVSRNGAGRPAHLFVATPRNDEADHDVRQRFGYKMDASTPLHCFQLNYTREDSRHFGEPFTGAMAISPDGMTTGHGDCIKRVFSQRQPDQGVTILIHGFNNSFEDAANWAVSVTEDLAIEGDVVLWSWPSMGQLSGYVRDRDGVDFNRVYLRSFLATLKLLVDQGQTYDISIIAHSMGGLVAMDALRFLAEPPQLGISNVVLVAPDVRKAYFQQTLQLGPNISPIWSIYANSNDVALLASYGVNRSPAIGLGGRFRLMMAGVDTVDVSALDRDVCAVWNLGKERCRNHTHAFDVQPVAIDLADLLTSRKPAVARGLIERPASEGLTYYEIKP
;
A
#
# COMPACT_ATOMS: atom_id res chain seq x y z
N MET A 1 -2.85 39.49 -29.04
CA MET A 1 -3.55 38.22 -29.33
C MET A 1 -2.47 37.20 -29.69
N PHE A 2 -1.86 36.58 -28.68
CA PHE A 2 -0.88 35.51 -28.87
C PHE A 2 -1.53 34.25 -28.30
N CYS A 3 -2.00 33.37 -29.18
CA CYS A 3 -2.40 32.02 -28.81
C CYS A 3 -1.16 31.29 -28.31
N SER A 4 -1.17 30.85 -27.05
CA SER A 4 -0.25 29.81 -26.59
C SER A 4 -0.64 28.52 -27.29
N VAL A 5 0.26 28.01 -28.13
CA VAL A 5 0.18 26.63 -28.60
C VAL A 5 0.44 25.77 -27.37
N ALA A 6 -0.61 25.13 -26.85
CA ALA A 6 -0.46 24.08 -25.86
C ALA A 6 0.45 23.01 -26.48
N ALA A 7 1.55 22.70 -25.80
CA ALA A 7 2.38 21.56 -26.16
C ALA A 7 1.51 20.32 -25.96
N MET A 8 0.98 19.76 -27.05
CA MET A 8 0.47 18.39 -27.01
C MET A 8 1.68 17.50 -26.71
N SER A 9 1.68 16.90 -25.53
CA SER A 9 2.61 15.82 -25.18
C SER A 9 2.56 14.79 -26.30
N SER A 10 3.72 14.44 -26.86
CA SER A 10 3.81 13.24 -27.69
C SER A 10 3.36 12.04 -26.87
N ALA A 11 2.72 11.06 -27.50
CA ALA A 11 2.37 9.82 -26.81
C ALA A 11 3.65 9.18 -26.23
N ALA A 12 3.58 8.71 -24.99
CA ALA A 12 4.62 7.88 -24.42
C ALA A 12 4.38 6.44 -24.90
N ASP A 13 5.25 5.98 -25.79
CA ASP A 13 5.23 4.61 -26.32
C ASP A 13 6.01 3.71 -25.35
N LEU A 14 5.28 2.96 -24.52
CA LEU A 14 5.86 2.02 -23.57
C LEU A 14 5.91 0.63 -24.18
N LEU A 15 7.07 0.00 -24.05
CA LEU A 15 7.18 -1.42 -24.36
C LEU A 15 6.44 -2.25 -23.30
N PHE A 16 5.56 -3.16 -23.70
CA PHE A 16 4.88 -4.08 -22.79
C PHE A 16 5.40 -5.52 -22.97
N ALA A 17 6.32 -5.94 -22.10
CA ALA A 17 6.86 -7.29 -22.11
C ALA A 17 5.94 -8.31 -21.43
N VAL A 18 5.61 -9.38 -22.13
CA VAL A 18 4.71 -10.43 -21.65
C VAL A 18 5.34 -11.82 -21.80
N PRO A 19 4.94 -12.81 -20.98
CA PRO A 19 5.38 -14.20 -21.15
C PRO A 19 5.08 -14.74 -22.54
N ASP A 20 5.94 -15.66 -23.01
CA ASP A 20 5.72 -16.37 -24.28
C ASP A 20 4.48 -17.28 -24.21
N PHE A 21 4.26 -17.93 -23.07
CA PHE A 21 3.06 -18.71 -22.79
C PHE A 21 2.05 -17.85 -22.02
N ARG A 22 0.84 -17.72 -22.58
CA ARG A 22 -0.23 -16.89 -22.02
C ARG A 22 -1.41 -17.79 -21.69
N ASP A 23 -1.62 -18.00 -20.41
CA ASP A 23 -2.81 -18.69 -19.94
C ASP A 23 -4.03 -17.76 -19.96
N PRO A 24 -5.26 -18.29 -19.75
CA PRO A 24 -6.47 -17.47 -19.86
C PRO A 24 -6.48 -16.22 -18.97
N PRO A 25 -6.07 -16.27 -17.68
CA PRO A 25 -5.96 -15.07 -16.84
C PRO A 25 -4.96 -14.04 -17.38
N THR A 26 -3.80 -14.49 -17.88
CA THR A 26 -2.79 -13.61 -18.46
C THR A 26 -3.28 -12.95 -19.74
N GLU A 27 -3.93 -13.71 -20.64
CA GLU A 27 -4.52 -13.14 -21.85
C GLU A 27 -5.59 -12.12 -21.49
N ARG A 28 -6.44 -12.43 -20.51
CA ARG A 28 -7.47 -11.49 -20.02
C ARG A 28 -6.88 -10.20 -19.46
N PHE A 29 -5.77 -10.29 -18.71
CA PHE A 29 -5.05 -9.12 -18.23
C PHE A 29 -4.61 -8.24 -19.40
N ILE A 30 -3.94 -8.85 -20.40
CA ILE A 30 -3.39 -8.16 -21.57
C ILE A 30 -4.51 -7.51 -22.38
N GLU A 31 -5.59 -8.24 -22.68
CA GLU A 31 -6.75 -7.70 -23.40
C GLU A 31 -7.37 -6.49 -22.69
N THR A 32 -7.57 -6.62 -21.37
CA THR A 32 -8.23 -5.58 -20.57
C THR A 32 -7.40 -4.30 -20.57
N ILE A 33 -6.09 -4.38 -20.26
CA ILE A 33 -5.23 -3.20 -20.22
C ILE A 33 -5.07 -2.56 -21.61
N MET A 34 -4.95 -3.37 -22.67
CA MET A 34 -4.80 -2.88 -24.05
C MET A 34 -6.08 -2.21 -24.58
N SER A 35 -7.23 -2.48 -23.97
CA SER A 35 -8.53 -1.90 -24.35
C SER A 35 -8.97 -0.72 -23.47
N ASP A 36 -8.19 -0.32 -22.47
CA ASP A 36 -8.57 0.80 -21.59
C ASP A 36 -8.33 2.15 -22.29
N ASP A 37 -9.43 2.77 -22.73
CA ASP A 37 -9.43 4.07 -23.41
C ASP A 37 -8.74 5.18 -22.58
N ALA A 38 -8.71 5.05 -21.24
CA ALA A 38 -8.06 6.03 -20.37
C ALA A 38 -6.55 6.14 -20.66
N LEU A 39 -5.89 5.06 -21.08
CA LEU A 39 -4.48 5.10 -21.47
C LEU A 39 -4.28 6.01 -22.67
N ALA A 40 -5.07 5.84 -23.73
CA ALA A 40 -4.99 6.67 -24.92
C ALA A 40 -5.33 8.15 -24.62
N GLU A 41 -6.32 8.40 -23.75
CA GLU A 41 -6.69 9.74 -23.29
C GLU A 41 -5.57 10.42 -22.47
N ALA A 42 -4.77 9.64 -21.74
CA ALA A 42 -3.57 10.11 -21.05
C ALA A 42 -2.32 10.19 -21.96
N GLY A 43 -2.45 9.84 -23.24
CA GLY A 43 -1.35 9.83 -24.20
C GLY A 43 -0.35 8.69 -23.96
N LEU A 44 -0.82 7.54 -23.49
CA LEU A 44 -0.04 6.31 -23.33
C LEU A 44 -0.39 5.32 -24.43
N LYS A 45 0.64 4.66 -24.96
CA LYS A 45 0.49 3.54 -25.89
C LYS A 45 1.37 2.40 -25.41
N LEU A 46 0.81 1.19 -25.36
CA LEU A 46 1.52 -0.03 -24.98
C LEU A 46 1.79 -0.87 -26.23
N ASP A 47 3.04 -1.27 -26.43
CA ASP A 47 3.44 -2.16 -27.53
C ASP A 47 3.86 -3.53 -26.99
N VAL A 48 2.99 -4.53 -27.17
CA VAL A 48 3.18 -5.88 -26.60
C VAL A 48 4.31 -6.64 -27.30
N LEU A 49 5.30 -7.11 -26.53
CA LEU A 49 6.36 -8.00 -26.99
C LEU A 49 6.53 -9.23 -26.09
N PRO A 50 6.70 -10.43 -26.65
CA PRO A 50 6.96 -11.63 -25.86
C PRO A 50 8.42 -11.70 -25.38
N TYR A 51 8.68 -12.33 -24.23
CA TYR A 51 10.01 -12.43 -23.63
C TYR A 51 11.09 -12.96 -24.58
N SER A 52 10.76 -13.92 -25.46
CA SER A 52 11.70 -14.46 -26.45
C SER A 52 12.35 -13.38 -27.34
N THR A 53 11.64 -12.28 -27.61
CA THR A 53 12.17 -11.15 -28.39
C THR A 53 13.20 -10.31 -27.62
N LEU A 54 13.16 -10.38 -26.30
CA LEU A 54 14.06 -9.65 -25.39
C LEU A 54 15.24 -10.50 -24.91
N GLY A 55 15.40 -11.72 -25.41
CA GLY A 55 16.43 -12.65 -24.97
C GLY A 55 16.02 -13.54 -23.79
N GLY A 56 14.72 -13.63 -23.50
CA GLY A 56 14.13 -14.50 -22.49
C GLY A 56 13.76 -13.80 -21.18
N PRO A 57 13.28 -14.55 -20.17
CA PRO A 57 12.71 -13.98 -18.94
C PRO A 57 13.70 -13.12 -18.14
N VAL A 58 14.94 -13.59 -17.93
CA VAL A 58 15.95 -12.86 -17.16
C VAL A 58 16.36 -11.56 -17.87
N ALA A 59 16.53 -11.60 -19.19
CA ALA A 59 16.84 -10.42 -19.98
C ALA A 59 15.67 -9.42 -20.00
N THR A 60 14.43 -9.90 -19.91
CA THR A 60 13.24 -9.04 -19.78
C THR A 60 13.27 -8.22 -18.50
N VAL A 61 13.65 -8.81 -17.35
CA VAL A 61 13.82 -8.04 -16.11
C VAL A 61 14.88 -6.95 -16.32
N GLN A 62 16.05 -7.31 -16.83
CA GLN A 62 17.13 -6.35 -17.08
C GLN A 62 16.73 -5.23 -18.05
N GLN A 63 15.87 -5.54 -19.03
CA GLN A 63 15.33 -4.57 -19.97
C GLN A 63 14.33 -3.63 -19.31
N ALA A 64 13.41 -4.17 -18.48
CA ALA A 64 12.48 -3.38 -17.68
C ALA A 64 13.22 -2.34 -16.83
N LEU A 65 14.37 -2.71 -16.23
CA LEU A 65 15.20 -1.79 -15.46
C LEU A 65 15.85 -0.67 -16.27
N LYS A 66 16.19 -0.94 -17.53
CA LYS A 66 17.02 -0.06 -18.36
C LYS A 66 16.23 0.82 -19.32
N THR A 67 14.94 0.56 -19.52
CA THR A 67 14.15 1.19 -20.57
C THR A 67 12.77 1.64 -20.09
N GLU A 68 12.05 2.33 -20.98
CA GLU A 68 10.65 2.70 -20.81
C GLU A 68 9.75 1.49 -21.08
N ALA A 69 9.96 0.42 -20.30
CA ALA A 69 9.25 -0.83 -20.45
C ALA A 69 8.44 -1.16 -19.19
N VAL A 70 7.22 -1.63 -19.44
CA VAL A 70 6.36 -2.30 -18.48
C VAL A 70 6.42 -3.80 -18.72
N ALA A 71 6.25 -4.60 -17.69
CA ALA A 71 6.34 -6.05 -17.82
C ALA A 71 5.43 -6.78 -16.83
N LEU A 72 4.83 -7.88 -17.27
CA LEU A 72 4.36 -8.90 -16.34
C LEU A 72 5.58 -9.71 -15.89
N LEU A 73 5.84 -9.87 -14.60
CA LEU A 73 6.94 -10.66 -14.06
C LEU A 73 6.46 -11.53 -12.90
N SER A 74 6.80 -12.84 -12.90
CA SER A 74 6.40 -13.75 -11.82
C SER A 74 7.22 -13.52 -10.55
N THR A 75 6.66 -13.88 -9.39
CA THR A 75 7.39 -13.84 -8.11
C THR A 75 8.66 -14.69 -8.15
N GLU A 76 8.62 -15.88 -8.76
CA GLU A 76 9.78 -16.75 -8.90
C GLU A 76 10.91 -16.09 -9.72
N LEU A 77 10.57 -15.42 -10.82
CA LEU A 77 11.55 -14.70 -11.64
C LEU A 77 12.16 -13.52 -10.87
N LEU A 78 11.33 -12.76 -10.15
CA LEU A 78 11.78 -11.64 -9.32
C LEU A 78 12.67 -12.10 -8.17
N ALA A 79 12.30 -13.20 -7.49
CA ALA A 79 13.08 -13.80 -6.42
C ALA A 79 14.42 -14.34 -6.93
N PHE A 80 14.45 -14.92 -8.15
CA PHE A 80 15.69 -15.34 -8.80
C PHE A 80 16.64 -14.16 -9.05
N VAL A 81 16.14 -13.05 -9.60
CA VAL A 81 16.94 -11.84 -9.84
C VAL A 81 17.42 -11.25 -8.52
N ALA A 82 16.53 -11.09 -7.54
CA ALA A 82 16.86 -10.60 -6.20
C ALA A 82 17.97 -11.43 -5.52
N ARG A 83 17.93 -12.75 -5.67
CA ARG A 83 18.96 -13.64 -5.13
C ARG A 83 20.33 -13.40 -5.78
N ASN A 84 20.36 -13.20 -7.10
CA ASN A 84 21.61 -12.92 -7.82
C ASN A 84 22.18 -11.54 -7.49
N GLU A 85 21.34 -10.60 -7.06
CA GLU A 85 21.73 -9.27 -6.57
C GLU A 85 21.94 -9.20 -5.05
N GLU A 86 21.95 -10.36 -4.37
CA GLU A 86 22.14 -10.49 -2.91
C GLU A 86 21.10 -9.70 -2.07
N LYS A 87 19.89 -9.49 -2.62
CA LYS A 87 18.76 -8.82 -1.95
C LYS A 87 17.96 -9.80 -1.10
N ILE A 88 18.58 -10.32 -0.03
CA ILE A 88 17.99 -11.38 0.79
C ILE A 88 16.59 -11.05 1.35
N PRO A 89 16.31 -9.84 1.90
CA PRO A 89 14.97 -9.51 2.38
C PRO A 89 13.89 -9.56 1.29
N THR A 90 14.22 -9.13 0.06
CA THR A 90 13.33 -9.21 -1.10
C THR A 90 13.04 -10.66 -1.47
N VAL A 91 14.05 -11.53 -1.43
CA VAL A 91 13.88 -12.98 -1.68
C VAL A 91 12.96 -13.61 -0.64
N GLU A 92 13.19 -13.33 0.65
CA GLU A 92 12.37 -13.86 1.74
C GLU A 92 10.91 -13.45 1.59
N MET A 93 10.65 -12.16 1.32
CA MET A 93 9.31 -11.63 1.19
C MET A 93 8.57 -12.17 -0.04
N LEU A 94 9.21 -12.18 -1.22
CA LEU A 94 8.61 -12.73 -2.44
C LEU A 94 8.31 -14.22 -2.29
N SER A 95 9.22 -14.97 -1.66
CA SER A 95 9.03 -16.40 -1.41
C SER A 95 7.88 -16.66 -0.44
N ALA A 96 7.78 -15.90 0.66
CA ALA A 96 6.69 -16.02 1.61
C ALA A 96 5.33 -15.63 1.01
N TYR A 97 5.32 -14.57 0.19
CA TYR A 97 4.11 -14.17 -0.55
C TYR A 97 3.65 -15.30 -1.48
N GLU A 98 4.54 -15.89 -2.29
CA GLU A 98 4.22 -17.01 -3.17
C GLU A 98 3.74 -18.25 -2.39
N LYS A 99 4.46 -18.65 -1.33
CA LYS A 99 4.08 -19.78 -0.46
C LYS A 99 2.73 -19.59 0.22
N SER A 100 2.31 -18.35 0.47
CA SER A 100 1.02 -18.06 1.11
C SER A 100 -0.19 -18.47 0.27
N PHE A 101 -0.01 -18.76 -1.02
CA PHE A 101 -1.07 -19.26 -1.90
C PHE A 101 -1.14 -20.78 -2.00
N PHE A 102 -0.20 -21.52 -1.41
CA PHE A 102 -0.23 -22.97 -1.44
C PHE A 102 -1.43 -23.52 -0.66
N GLY A 103 -2.16 -24.47 -1.25
CA GLY A 103 -3.34 -25.08 -0.64
C GLY A 103 -4.51 -24.12 -0.51
N VAL A 104 -4.60 -23.11 -1.40
CA VAL A 104 -5.67 -22.12 -1.41
C VAL A 104 -6.29 -22.10 -2.79
N ALA A 105 -7.56 -22.54 -2.87
CA ALA A 105 -8.32 -22.47 -4.09
C ALA A 105 -8.56 -21.01 -4.53
N PRO A 106 -8.48 -20.69 -5.83
CA PRO A 106 -8.94 -19.41 -6.35
C PRO A 106 -10.34 -19.06 -5.85
N GLY A 107 -10.52 -17.82 -5.38
CA GLY A 107 -11.79 -17.35 -4.81
C GLY A 107 -12.06 -17.78 -3.36
N ALA A 108 -11.33 -18.76 -2.81
CA ALA A 108 -11.42 -19.17 -1.40
C ALA A 108 -10.49 -18.35 -0.47
N GLU A 109 -9.85 -17.31 -0.99
CA GLU A 109 -8.97 -16.45 -0.23
C GLU A 109 -9.75 -15.70 0.87
N ARG A 110 -9.36 -15.90 2.13
CA ARG A 110 -9.83 -15.05 3.23
C ARG A 110 -9.29 -13.63 2.99
N GLN A 111 -10.18 -12.71 2.64
CA GLN A 111 -9.83 -11.33 2.32
C GLN A 111 -8.93 -10.72 3.42
N GLY A 112 -7.85 -10.06 3.02
CA GLY A 112 -6.96 -9.29 3.90
C GLY A 112 -5.83 -10.06 4.59
N GLN A 113 -5.90 -11.40 4.73
CA GLN A 113 -4.86 -12.14 5.48
C GLN A 113 -3.46 -12.08 4.86
N ARG A 114 -3.37 -12.02 3.51
CA ARG A 114 -2.09 -11.93 2.78
C ARG A 114 -1.61 -10.50 2.56
N ALA A 115 -2.42 -9.51 2.90
CA ALA A 115 -2.12 -8.14 2.52
C ALA A 115 -0.78 -7.61 3.08
N PRO A 116 -0.35 -7.96 4.32
CA PRO A 116 1.00 -7.61 4.75
C PRO A 116 2.07 -8.18 3.83
N LEU A 117 1.97 -9.44 3.40
CA LEU A 117 2.93 -10.07 2.48
C LEU A 117 2.90 -9.40 1.10
N GLU A 118 1.71 -9.12 0.57
CA GLU A 118 1.54 -8.47 -0.72
C GLU A 118 2.10 -7.04 -0.73
N LEU A 119 1.83 -6.24 0.31
CA LEU A 119 2.39 -4.90 0.49
C LEU A 119 3.90 -4.96 0.62
N GLY A 120 4.41 -5.85 1.49
CA GLY A 120 5.84 -6.02 1.70
C GLY A 120 6.56 -6.44 0.42
N ALA A 121 6.00 -7.40 -0.32
CA ALA A 121 6.54 -7.88 -1.59
C ALA A 121 6.56 -6.76 -2.63
N THR A 122 5.45 -6.01 -2.77
CA THR A 122 5.36 -4.86 -3.67
C THR A 122 6.35 -3.77 -3.29
N ALA A 123 6.45 -3.42 -2.00
CA ALA A 123 7.37 -2.40 -1.48
C ALA A 123 8.84 -2.74 -1.78
N LEU A 124 9.21 -4.01 -1.64
CA LEU A 124 10.58 -4.50 -1.86
C LEU A 124 10.95 -4.66 -3.34
N LEU A 125 10.01 -4.49 -4.29
CA LEU A 125 10.37 -4.37 -5.71
C LEU A 125 11.26 -3.14 -5.97
N GLY A 126 11.16 -2.11 -5.13
CA GLY A 126 12.03 -0.94 -5.18
C GLY A 126 13.52 -1.27 -5.00
N ASP A 127 13.87 -2.35 -4.27
CA ASP A 127 15.27 -2.80 -4.12
C ASP A 127 15.88 -3.31 -5.43
N LEU A 128 15.02 -3.65 -6.40
CA LEU A 128 15.36 -4.03 -7.76
C LEU A 128 15.18 -2.87 -8.75
N SER A 129 14.90 -1.64 -8.30
CA SER A 129 14.56 -0.50 -9.18
C SER A 129 13.31 -0.72 -10.05
N LEU A 130 12.35 -1.49 -9.53
CA LEU A 130 11.04 -1.73 -10.12
C LEU A 130 9.93 -1.09 -9.29
N TYR A 131 8.90 -0.61 -9.97
CA TYR A 131 7.64 -0.22 -9.36
C TYR A 131 6.53 -1.20 -9.76
N GLY A 132 5.87 -1.82 -8.78
CA GLY A 132 4.70 -2.66 -8.98
C GLY A 132 3.44 -1.81 -9.07
N LEU A 133 2.70 -1.97 -10.17
CA LEU A 133 1.50 -1.21 -10.51
C LEU A 133 0.20 -1.99 -10.27
N ALA A 134 0.28 -3.33 -10.33
CA ALA A 134 -0.80 -4.24 -9.96
C ALA A 134 -0.23 -5.65 -9.74
N THR A 135 -0.97 -6.50 -9.02
CA THR A 135 -0.70 -7.94 -9.05
C THR A 135 -1.14 -8.57 -10.35
N TRP A 136 -0.42 -9.60 -10.77
CA TRP A 136 -0.72 -10.38 -11.96
C TRP A 136 -1.03 -11.82 -11.53
N PRO A 137 -2.33 -12.20 -11.50
CA PRO A 137 -2.71 -13.59 -11.28
C PRO A 137 -2.43 -14.42 -12.53
N SER A 138 -2.04 -15.67 -12.34
CA SER A 138 -1.98 -16.67 -13.40
C SER A 138 -2.53 -18.00 -12.88
N SER A 139 -2.78 -18.92 -13.80
CA SER A 139 -3.42 -20.21 -13.53
C SER A 139 -2.61 -20.99 -12.49
N PRO A 140 -3.27 -21.65 -11.53
CA PRO A 140 -2.57 -22.38 -10.50
C PRO A 140 -1.98 -23.66 -11.09
N SER A 141 -1.00 -24.25 -10.41
CA SER A 141 -0.65 -25.64 -10.66
C SER A 141 -1.55 -26.58 -9.86
N SER A 142 -1.79 -27.75 -10.44
CA SER A 142 -2.41 -28.89 -9.79
C SER A 142 -1.38 -30.00 -9.61
N VAL A 143 -1.47 -30.75 -8.51
CA VAL A 143 -0.72 -32.00 -8.35
C VAL A 143 -1.64 -33.15 -8.71
N PHE A 144 -1.24 -33.90 -9.74
CA PHE A 144 -1.84 -35.18 -10.09
C PHE A 144 -1.14 -36.28 -9.31
N ALA A 145 -1.90 -37.14 -8.64
CA ALA A 145 -1.36 -38.31 -7.97
C ALA A 145 -2.08 -39.58 -8.47
N ARG A 146 -1.30 -40.64 -8.74
CA ARG A 146 -1.84 -41.94 -9.19
C ARG A 146 -2.77 -42.58 -8.16
N GLN A 147 -2.56 -42.27 -6.88
CA GLN A 147 -3.43 -42.63 -5.77
C GLN A 147 -3.77 -41.35 -5.03
N ALA A 148 -4.97 -41.27 -4.45
CA ALA A 148 -5.43 -40.11 -3.69
C ALA A 148 -4.89 -40.15 -2.25
N PRO A 149 -3.88 -39.35 -1.86
CA PRO A 149 -3.52 -39.21 -0.46
C PRO A 149 -4.68 -38.56 0.33
N ALA A 150 -5.27 -39.31 1.25
CA ALA A 150 -6.39 -38.84 2.06
C ALA A 150 -5.93 -37.98 3.26
N ASN A 151 -4.64 -38.03 3.61
CA ASN A 151 -4.05 -37.33 4.75
C ASN A 151 -2.54 -37.09 4.55
N LEU A 152 -1.93 -36.30 5.44
CA LEU A 152 -0.50 -35.94 5.36
C LEU A 152 0.44 -37.16 5.41
N ALA A 153 0.08 -38.24 6.11
CA ALA A 153 0.90 -39.44 6.15
C ALA A 153 0.96 -40.14 4.78
N ASP A 154 -0.07 -39.98 3.96
CA ASP A 154 -0.10 -40.55 2.61
C ASP A 154 0.79 -39.77 1.63
N LEU A 155 1.21 -38.54 1.97
CA LEU A 155 2.19 -37.76 1.20
C LEU A 155 3.64 -38.23 1.44
N GLN A 156 3.90 -38.92 2.55
CA GLN A 156 5.25 -39.32 2.95
C GLN A 156 5.86 -40.30 1.94
N GLY A 157 6.99 -39.91 1.36
CA GLY A 157 7.72 -40.73 0.40
C GLY A 157 7.18 -40.72 -1.03
N LEU A 158 6.09 -39.97 -1.31
CA LEU A 158 5.56 -39.86 -2.67
C LEU A 158 6.55 -39.13 -3.58
N LYS A 159 6.92 -39.75 -4.70
CA LYS A 159 7.81 -39.16 -5.70
C LYS A 159 6.99 -38.24 -6.59
N LEU A 160 7.08 -36.94 -6.35
CA LEU A 160 6.34 -35.93 -7.09
C LEU A 160 7.27 -35.15 -8.01
N ARG A 161 6.94 -35.06 -9.30
CA ARG A 161 7.60 -34.07 -10.15
C ARG A 161 7.06 -32.69 -9.80
N THR A 162 7.92 -31.73 -9.47
CA THR A 162 7.54 -30.35 -9.15
C THR A 162 7.92 -29.38 -10.28
N ALA A 163 7.24 -28.22 -10.33
CA ALA A 163 7.33 -27.26 -11.43
C ALA A 163 7.97 -25.90 -11.05
N GLY A 164 8.49 -25.78 -9.82
CA GLY A 164 9.08 -24.55 -9.28
C GLY A 164 9.75 -24.74 -7.92
N SER A 165 10.53 -23.75 -7.50
CA SER A 165 11.31 -23.82 -6.26
C SER A 165 10.45 -23.79 -4.99
N ALA A 166 9.41 -22.95 -4.94
CA ALA A 166 8.51 -22.85 -3.80
C ALA A 166 7.71 -24.15 -3.56
N SER A 167 7.10 -24.71 -4.62
CA SER A 167 6.39 -25.99 -4.56
C SER A 167 7.32 -27.15 -4.14
N THR A 168 8.57 -27.14 -4.62
CA THR A 168 9.58 -28.15 -4.27
C THR A 168 9.88 -28.14 -2.78
N GLU A 169 10.21 -26.97 -2.23
CA GLU A 169 10.55 -26.82 -0.81
C GLU A 169 9.36 -27.21 0.08
N LEU A 170 8.15 -26.78 -0.26
CA LEU A 170 6.99 -27.07 0.56
C LEU A 170 6.58 -28.54 0.51
N LEU A 171 6.54 -29.16 -0.67
CA LEU A 171 6.21 -30.58 -0.79
C LEU A 171 7.26 -31.47 -0.10
N GLU A 172 8.54 -31.08 -0.11
CA GLU A 172 9.59 -31.74 0.67
C GLU A 172 9.34 -31.60 2.19
N GLN A 173 8.98 -30.41 2.67
CA GLN A 173 8.61 -30.20 4.09
C GLN A 173 7.39 -31.04 4.52
N LEU A 174 6.46 -31.28 3.60
CA LEU A 174 5.29 -32.14 3.81
C LEU A 174 5.63 -33.64 3.70
N GLY A 175 6.88 -33.99 3.36
CA GLY A 175 7.41 -35.35 3.34
C GLY A 175 7.37 -36.05 1.98
N ALA A 176 6.95 -35.38 0.92
CA ALA A 176 7.11 -35.90 -0.44
C ALA A 176 8.60 -35.90 -0.85
N VAL A 177 8.91 -36.58 -1.96
CA VAL A 177 10.27 -36.68 -2.51
C VAL A 177 10.28 -36.04 -3.90
N PRO A 178 10.53 -34.71 -4.01
CA PRO A 178 10.51 -34.02 -5.28
C PRO A 178 11.48 -34.64 -6.31
N GLN A 179 11.03 -34.77 -7.55
CA GLN A 179 11.80 -35.29 -8.67
C GLN A 179 11.98 -34.20 -9.73
N SER A 180 13.21 -34.03 -10.21
CA SER A 180 13.52 -33.12 -11.31
C SER A 180 13.46 -33.89 -12.63
N LEU A 181 12.38 -33.67 -13.39
CA LEU A 181 12.18 -34.22 -14.74
C LEU A 181 11.78 -33.10 -15.69
N SER A 182 12.21 -33.21 -16.96
CA SER A 182 11.75 -32.29 -18.00
C SER A 182 10.26 -32.50 -18.27
N SER A 183 9.55 -31.45 -18.69
CA SER A 183 8.10 -31.52 -18.97
C SER A 183 7.74 -32.63 -19.97
N SER A 184 8.62 -32.91 -20.94
CA SER A 184 8.44 -33.99 -21.93
C SER A 184 8.53 -35.41 -21.36
N GLU A 185 9.20 -35.60 -20.22
CA GLU A 185 9.39 -36.91 -19.59
C GLU A 185 8.28 -37.23 -18.56
N VAL A 186 7.50 -36.22 -18.15
CA VAL A 186 6.53 -36.33 -17.06
C VAL A 186 5.48 -37.41 -17.36
N PHE A 187 4.85 -37.34 -18.53
CA PHE A 187 3.78 -38.28 -18.89
C PHE A 187 4.28 -39.73 -18.90
N GLN A 188 5.39 -40.01 -19.60
CA GLN A 188 5.97 -41.35 -19.68
C GLN A 188 6.44 -41.87 -18.31
N SER A 189 7.02 -40.99 -17.48
CA SER A 189 7.49 -41.36 -16.14
C SER A 189 6.32 -41.67 -15.19
N LEU A 190 5.21 -40.94 -15.33
CA LEU A 190 3.99 -41.17 -14.56
C LEU A 190 3.33 -42.49 -14.98
N GLU A 191 3.20 -42.74 -16.28
CA GLU A 191 2.66 -43.99 -16.84
C GLU A 191 3.48 -45.20 -16.38
N ALA A 192 4.81 -45.10 -16.49
CA ALA A 192 5.75 -46.15 -16.08
C ALA A 192 5.85 -46.35 -14.55
N GLY A 193 5.29 -45.45 -13.75
CA GLY A 193 5.34 -45.51 -12.28
C GLY A 193 6.72 -45.20 -11.69
N VAL A 194 7.56 -44.45 -12.42
CA VAL A 194 8.83 -43.92 -11.92
C VAL A 194 8.57 -42.79 -10.91
N ILE A 195 7.53 -42.00 -11.18
CA ILE A 195 6.97 -40.99 -10.28
C ILE A 195 5.54 -41.37 -9.90
N ASP A 196 5.14 -40.98 -8.69
CA ASP A 196 3.80 -41.24 -8.14
C ASP A 196 2.82 -40.12 -8.51
N GLY A 197 3.34 -38.94 -8.85
CA GLY A 197 2.55 -37.79 -9.25
C GLY A 197 3.37 -36.69 -9.91
N ALA A 198 2.66 -35.70 -10.45
CA ALA A 198 3.26 -34.55 -11.12
C ALA A 198 2.46 -33.27 -10.89
N GLU A 199 3.17 -32.20 -10.56
CA GLU A 199 2.69 -30.83 -10.62
C GLU A 199 2.66 -30.36 -12.09
N VAL A 200 1.48 -29.94 -12.54
CA VAL A 200 1.22 -29.43 -13.89
C VAL A 200 0.34 -28.19 -13.81
N LEU A 201 0.35 -27.35 -14.84
CA LEU A 201 -0.48 -26.16 -14.88
C LEU A 201 -1.96 -26.53 -15.06
N SER A 202 -2.84 -25.93 -14.26
CA SER A 202 -4.29 -26.21 -14.27
C SER A 202 -4.96 -25.40 -15.36
N LEU A 203 -5.12 -25.99 -16.54
CA LEU A 203 -5.76 -25.35 -17.69
C LEU A 203 -6.93 -26.20 -18.18
N PRO A 204 -8.13 -25.61 -18.35
CA PRO A 204 -9.25 -26.30 -18.98
C PRO A 204 -8.92 -26.63 -20.44
N GLU A 205 -9.47 -27.74 -20.94
CA GLU A 205 -9.31 -28.25 -22.31
C GLU A 205 -7.85 -28.46 -22.78
N GLY A 206 -6.87 -28.39 -21.86
CA GLY A 206 -5.44 -28.44 -22.15
C GLY A 206 -4.80 -29.81 -21.99
N ASP A 207 -3.49 -29.81 -21.71
CA ASP A 207 -2.67 -31.01 -21.50
C ASP A 207 -3.13 -31.90 -20.33
N LEU A 208 -4.11 -31.49 -19.52
CA LEU A 208 -4.63 -32.25 -18.39
C LEU A 208 -5.34 -33.54 -18.80
N ARG A 209 -5.93 -33.56 -20.01
CA ARG A 209 -6.71 -34.71 -20.49
C ARG A 209 -5.92 -36.01 -20.50
N GLN A 210 -4.67 -35.97 -20.99
CA GLN A 210 -3.80 -37.15 -21.00
C GLN A 210 -3.48 -37.63 -19.57
N PHE A 211 -3.40 -36.72 -18.60
CA PHE A 211 -3.18 -37.06 -17.20
C PHE A 211 -4.44 -37.68 -16.56
N TYR A 212 -5.64 -37.21 -16.91
CA TYR A 212 -6.90 -37.84 -16.48
C TYR A 212 -7.00 -39.30 -16.95
N GLU A 213 -6.59 -39.60 -18.19
CA GLU A 213 -6.69 -40.95 -18.77
C GLU A 213 -5.82 -41.99 -18.04
N VAL A 214 -4.60 -41.61 -17.63
CA VAL A 214 -3.66 -42.53 -16.92
C VAL A 214 -3.88 -42.58 -15.41
N SER A 215 -4.79 -41.75 -14.87
CA SER A 215 -5.08 -41.63 -13.44
C SER A 215 -6.51 -42.00 -13.07
N SER A 216 -7.18 -42.86 -13.86
CA SER A 216 -8.50 -43.39 -13.51
C SER A 216 -8.51 -44.01 -12.10
N GLY A 217 -9.12 -43.32 -11.13
CA GLY A 217 -9.13 -43.66 -9.70
C GLY A 217 -8.09 -42.96 -8.81
N GLY A 218 -7.30 -42.03 -9.35
CA GLY A 218 -6.37 -41.16 -8.63
C GLY A 218 -7.02 -39.86 -8.13
N ALA A 219 -6.18 -38.91 -7.69
CA ALA A 219 -6.64 -37.59 -7.26
C ALA A 219 -5.93 -36.43 -7.95
N LEU A 220 -6.67 -35.32 -8.03
CA LEU A 220 -6.22 -34.03 -8.46
C LEU A 220 -6.28 -33.05 -7.29
N TYR A 221 -5.12 -32.54 -6.87
CA TYR A 221 -5.03 -31.44 -5.91
C TYR A 221 -4.94 -30.13 -6.68
N THR A 222 -6.05 -29.41 -6.78
CA THR A 222 -6.17 -28.27 -7.71
C THR A 222 -5.59 -26.96 -7.18
N ASP A 223 -5.20 -26.95 -5.92
CA ASP A 223 -4.71 -25.79 -5.17
C ASP A 223 -3.24 -25.96 -4.79
N ALA A 224 -2.46 -26.69 -5.60
CA ALA A 224 -1.07 -26.97 -5.29
C ALA A 224 -0.23 -25.69 -5.22
N SER A 225 -0.28 -24.82 -6.22
CA SER A 225 0.41 -23.53 -6.12
C SER A 225 -0.28 -22.50 -6.98
N ALA A 226 -0.60 -21.32 -6.43
CA ALA A 226 -0.97 -20.20 -7.28
C ALA A 226 0.30 -19.58 -7.87
N ARG A 227 0.34 -19.48 -9.19
CA ARG A 227 1.38 -18.69 -9.84
C ARG A 227 0.93 -17.24 -9.83
N THR A 228 1.66 -16.40 -9.11
CA THR A 228 1.40 -14.95 -9.04
C THR A 228 2.62 -14.16 -9.50
N GLY A 229 2.38 -12.93 -9.90
CA GLY A 229 3.41 -11.98 -10.27
C GLY A 229 2.95 -10.55 -10.08
N PHE A 230 3.68 -9.64 -10.70
CA PHE A 230 3.38 -8.22 -10.71
C PHE A 230 3.44 -7.68 -12.13
N PHE A 231 2.55 -6.76 -12.45
CA PHE A 231 2.75 -5.83 -13.54
C PHE A 231 3.62 -4.68 -13.02
N VAL A 232 4.81 -4.52 -13.60
CA VAL A 232 5.83 -3.60 -13.12
C VAL A 232 6.27 -2.60 -14.19
N ILE A 233 6.84 -1.49 -13.75
CA ILE A 233 7.59 -0.54 -14.59
C ILE A 233 8.97 -0.29 -13.96
N GLY A 234 10.01 -0.18 -14.78
CA GLY A 234 11.33 0.21 -14.27
C GLY A 234 11.40 1.68 -13.89
N GLN A 235 12.37 2.02 -13.03
CA GLN A 235 12.53 3.39 -12.55
C GLN A 235 12.66 4.43 -13.68
N THR A 236 13.46 4.12 -14.71
CA THR A 236 13.65 4.97 -15.89
C THR A 236 12.33 5.25 -16.60
N GLY A 237 11.51 4.20 -16.80
CA GLY A 237 10.19 4.34 -17.43
C GLY A 237 9.25 5.19 -16.59
N ALA A 238 9.18 4.94 -15.29
CA ALA A 238 8.34 5.75 -14.40
C ALA A 238 8.79 7.21 -14.35
N ASP A 239 10.10 7.51 -14.37
CA ASP A 239 10.60 8.89 -14.36
C ASP A 239 10.35 9.62 -15.69
N ALA A 240 10.11 8.90 -16.79
CA ALA A 240 9.71 9.48 -18.06
C ALA A 240 8.22 9.92 -18.07
N LEU A 241 7.36 9.25 -17.29
CA LEU A 241 5.94 9.55 -17.22
C LEU A 241 5.64 10.82 -16.39
N THR A 242 4.51 11.45 -16.70
CA THR A 242 3.86 12.44 -15.81
C THR A 242 3.13 11.73 -14.67
N ALA A 243 2.79 12.43 -13.60
CA ALA A 243 1.99 11.85 -12.51
C ALA A 243 0.64 11.36 -12.99
N ARG A 244 -0.02 12.11 -13.89
CA ARG A 244 -1.27 11.68 -14.52
C ARG A 244 -1.10 10.38 -15.31
N GLN A 245 -0.05 10.27 -16.11
CA GLN A 245 0.22 9.08 -16.91
C GLN A 245 0.48 7.87 -16.02
N LEU A 246 1.36 8.00 -15.02
CA LEU A 246 1.66 6.90 -14.11
C LEU A 246 0.40 6.43 -13.35
N LYS A 247 -0.40 7.37 -12.82
CA LYS A 247 -1.65 7.03 -12.12
C LYS A 247 -2.67 6.37 -13.04
N THR A 248 -2.76 6.82 -14.29
CA THR A 248 -3.66 6.22 -15.29
C THR A 248 -3.23 4.80 -15.63
N LEU A 249 -1.92 4.57 -15.79
CA LEU A 249 -1.36 3.25 -16.05
C LEU A 249 -1.60 2.29 -14.88
N GLU A 250 -1.39 2.74 -13.65
CA GLU A 250 -1.70 1.98 -12.43
C GLU A 250 -3.19 1.62 -12.37
N GLY A 251 -4.09 2.59 -12.60
CA GLY A 251 -5.53 2.36 -12.60
C GLY A 251 -5.98 1.34 -13.66
N ALA A 252 -5.43 1.41 -14.87
CA ALA A 252 -5.70 0.44 -15.93
C ALA A 252 -5.17 -0.96 -15.56
N ALA A 253 -3.97 -1.04 -14.98
CA ALA A 253 -3.38 -2.29 -14.51
C ALA A 253 -4.20 -2.94 -13.38
N GLN A 254 -4.74 -2.15 -12.45
CA GLN A 254 -5.61 -2.66 -11.38
C GLN A 254 -6.93 -3.21 -11.93
N LYS A 255 -7.56 -2.53 -12.91
CA LYS A 255 -8.74 -3.08 -13.61
C LYS A 255 -8.42 -4.39 -14.33
N ALA A 256 -7.28 -4.46 -15.00
CA ALA A 256 -6.81 -5.67 -15.68
C ALA A 256 -6.53 -6.83 -14.71
N SER A 257 -5.95 -6.52 -13.55
CA SER A 257 -5.73 -7.48 -12.46
C SER A 257 -7.05 -8.08 -11.95
N LEU A 258 -8.08 -7.24 -11.76
CA LEU A 258 -9.41 -7.70 -11.37
C LEU A 258 -10.04 -8.62 -12.42
N ALA A 259 -10.04 -8.19 -13.69
CA ALA A 259 -10.60 -8.98 -14.77
C ALA A 259 -9.88 -10.34 -14.90
N ALA A 260 -8.55 -10.36 -14.74
CA ALA A 260 -7.76 -11.58 -14.75
C ALA A 260 -8.08 -12.50 -13.54
N ARG A 261 -8.34 -11.93 -12.36
CA ARG A 261 -8.78 -12.68 -11.17
C ARG A 261 -10.15 -13.33 -11.38
N GLU A 262 -11.09 -12.63 -12.01
CA GLU A 262 -12.41 -13.19 -12.35
C GLU A 262 -12.25 -14.40 -13.29
N THR A 263 -11.48 -14.24 -14.37
CA THR A 263 -11.18 -15.35 -15.30
C THR A 263 -10.42 -16.50 -14.64
N LEU A 264 -9.53 -16.22 -13.69
CA LEU A 264 -8.85 -17.25 -12.89
C LEU A 264 -9.87 -18.11 -12.12
N VAL A 265 -10.86 -17.50 -11.48
CA VAL A 265 -11.92 -18.23 -10.75
C VAL A 265 -12.76 -19.06 -11.73
N GLU A 266 -13.18 -18.48 -12.85
CA GLU A 266 -13.99 -19.16 -13.87
C GLU A 266 -13.27 -20.42 -14.43
N THR A 267 -12.03 -20.25 -14.87
CA THR A 267 -11.21 -21.34 -15.46
C THR A 267 -10.83 -22.41 -14.46
N TYR A 268 -10.68 -22.05 -13.19
CA TYR A 268 -10.52 -23.00 -12.09
C TYR A 268 -11.77 -23.87 -11.91
N GLU A 269 -12.96 -23.26 -11.87
CA GLU A 269 -14.23 -23.98 -11.78
C GLU A 269 -14.51 -24.88 -12.99
N GLU A 270 -14.05 -24.51 -14.18
CA GLU A 270 -14.10 -25.35 -15.37
C GLU A 270 -13.18 -26.58 -15.23
N THR A 271 -11.95 -26.37 -14.78
CA THR A 271 -10.98 -27.46 -14.55
C THR A 271 -11.53 -28.50 -13.56
N LEU A 272 -12.21 -28.04 -12.51
CA LEU A 272 -12.88 -28.91 -11.54
C LEU A 272 -13.97 -29.77 -12.19
N ARG A 273 -14.85 -29.15 -12.98
CA ARG A 273 -15.92 -29.86 -13.70
C ARG A 273 -15.37 -30.90 -14.66
N GLU A 274 -14.33 -30.56 -15.42
CA GLU A 274 -13.67 -31.51 -16.31
C GLU A 274 -13.10 -32.71 -15.55
N ALA A 275 -12.37 -32.49 -14.46
CA ALA A 275 -11.80 -33.58 -13.66
C ALA A 275 -12.87 -34.56 -13.16
N GLU A 276 -14.03 -34.05 -12.71
CA GLU A 276 -15.18 -34.85 -12.30
C GLU A 276 -15.78 -35.67 -13.46
N GLU A 277 -15.90 -35.10 -14.66
CA GLU A 277 -16.41 -35.80 -15.84
C GLU A 277 -15.54 -37.00 -16.24
N TYR A 278 -14.22 -36.92 -16.04
CA TYR A 278 -13.29 -38.03 -16.27
C TYR A 278 -13.18 -39.01 -15.08
N GLY A 279 -13.95 -38.80 -14.01
CA GLY A 279 -13.98 -39.68 -12.84
C GLY A 279 -12.75 -39.58 -11.93
N VAL A 280 -12.01 -38.47 -11.99
CA VAL A 280 -10.88 -38.18 -11.10
C VAL A 280 -11.40 -37.58 -9.80
N GLN A 281 -10.84 -38.01 -8.66
CA GLN A 281 -11.22 -37.42 -7.38
C GLN A 281 -10.57 -36.05 -7.23
N VAL A 282 -11.37 -34.99 -7.11
CA VAL A 282 -10.84 -33.67 -6.74
C VAL A 282 -10.57 -33.65 -5.24
N ALA A 283 -9.35 -33.29 -4.88
CA ALA A 283 -8.91 -33.05 -3.52
C ALA A 283 -8.32 -31.63 -3.42
N SER A 284 -8.09 -31.20 -2.20
CA SER A 284 -7.47 -29.91 -1.90
C SER A 284 -6.43 -30.10 -0.81
N PHE A 285 -5.27 -29.50 -0.98
CA PHE A 285 -4.22 -29.49 0.04
C PHE A 285 -4.68 -28.78 1.32
N SER A 286 -5.66 -27.86 1.24
CA SER A 286 -6.30 -27.26 2.42
C SER A 286 -6.91 -28.28 3.39
N ASN A 287 -7.35 -29.44 2.91
CA ASN A 287 -7.95 -30.50 3.73
C ASN A 287 -6.90 -31.43 4.37
N VAL A 288 -5.67 -31.40 3.86
CA VAL A 288 -4.60 -32.37 4.18
C VAL A 288 -3.52 -31.75 5.06
N ILE A 289 -3.30 -30.44 4.91
CA ILE A 289 -2.31 -29.67 5.65
C ILE A 289 -3.02 -29.00 6.85
N PRO A 290 -2.45 -29.01 8.07
CA PRO A 290 -3.06 -28.32 9.22
C PRO A 290 -3.23 -26.83 8.88
N GLU A 291 -4.42 -26.25 9.11
CA GLU A 291 -4.95 -24.87 8.84
C GLU A 291 -4.22 -23.92 7.87
N GLN A 292 -2.89 -23.91 7.82
CA GLN A 292 -2.00 -24.06 6.66
C GLN A 292 -0.59 -24.14 7.27
N VAL A 293 0.46 -24.32 6.46
CA VAL A 293 1.77 -23.73 6.81
C VAL A 293 1.51 -22.21 6.89
N SER A 294 1.03 -21.78 8.06
CA SER A 294 -0.01 -20.74 8.14
C SER A 294 0.45 -19.44 7.47
N VAL A 295 -0.47 -18.68 6.88
CA VAL A 295 -0.13 -17.32 6.39
C VAL A 295 0.61 -16.54 7.50
N SER A 296 0.22 -16.75 8.76
CA SER A 296 0.93 -16.26 9.96
C SER A 296 2.38 -16.75 10.08
N GLU A 297 2.69 -18.00 9.75
CA GLU A 297 4.06 -18.53 9.69
C GLU A 297 4.88 -17.95 8.53
N GLN A 298 4.27 -17.76 7.35
CA GLN A 298 4.94 -17.08 6.25
C GLN A 298 5.26 -15.62 6.60
N ILE A 299 4.31 -14.92 7.25
CA ILE A 299 4.55 -13.59 7.81
C ILE A 299 5.67 -13.67 8.87
N ALA A 300 5.67 -14.67 9.76
CA ALA A 300 6.68 -14.84 10.82
C ALA A 300 8.07 -14.91 10.25
N GLN A 301 8.26 -15.79 9.27
CA GLN A 301 9.53 -16.01 8.62
C GLN A 301 9.96 -14.76 7.84
N ALA A 302 9.11 -14.22 6.97
CA ALA A 302 9.45 -13.06 6.15
C ALA A 302 9.72 -11.79 6.96
N TYR A 303 9.13 -11.66 8.15
CA TYR A 303 9.25 -10.48 9.00
C TYR A 303 10.30 -10.67 10.10
N GLY A 304 10.76 -11.90 10.34
CA GLY A 304 11.71 -12.22 11.41
C GLY A 304 11.07 -12.15 12.79
N LEU A 305 9.78 -12.49 12.88
CA LEU A 305 8.95 -12.48 14.07
C LEU A 305 8.69 -13.90 14.57
N SER A 306 8.49 -14.05 15.87
CA SER A 306 7.96 -15.28 16.47
C SER A 306 6.45 -15.41 16.25
N GLN A 307 5.95 -16.64 16.38
CA GLN A 307 4.51 -16.92 16.32
C GLN A 307 3.71 -16.20 17.41
N GLU A 308 4.33 -15.93 18.56
CA GLU A 308 3.70 -15.15 19.63
C GLU A 308 3.65 -13.66 19.26
N GLU A 309 4.72 -13.11 18.68
CA GLU A 309 4.73 -11.73 18.18
C GLU A 309 3.68 -11.52 17.10
N ILE A 310 3.52 -12.48 16.20
CA ILE A 310 2.47 -12.39 15.18
C ILE A 310 1.09 -12.58 15.76
N ARG A 311 0.87 -13.48 16.73
CA ARG A 311 -0.44 -13.52 17.41
C ARG A 311 -0.76 -12.24 18.17
N ASP A 312 0.21 -11.51 18.67
CA ASP A 312 -0.08 -10.22 19.31
C ASP A 312 -0.26 -9.06 18.32
N LEU A 313 0.25 -9.19 17.11
CA LEU A 313 0.09 -8.21 16.02
C LEU A 313 -1.16 -8.47 15.18
N ILE A 314 -1.47 -9.75 14.97
CA ILE A 314 -2.41 -10.28 13.98
C ILE A 314 -3.44 -11.23 14.64
N GLY A 315 -3.23 -11.71 15.87
CA GLY A 315 -4.09 -12.74 16.49
C GLY A 315 -5.47 -12.25 16.93
N ASP A 316 -5.73 -10.94 16.83
CA ASP A 316 -7.07 -10.36 16.93
C ASP A 316 -7.67 -10.01 15.55
N ILE A 317 -7.01 -10.39 14.44
CA ILE A 317 -7.65 -10.51 13.11
C ILE A 317 -8.56 -11.74 13.15
N GLU A 318 -9.54 -11.74 14.05
CA GLU A 318 -10.80 -12.42 13.76
C GLU A 318 -11.39 -11.65 12.58
N ILE A 319 -11.50 -12.33 11.44
CA ILE A 319 -12.31 -11.82 10.33
C ILE A 319 -13.68 -11.56 10.94
N ALA A 320 -14.05 -10.29 11.07
CA ALA A 320 -15.42 -9.91 11.29
C ALA A 320 -16.26 -10.72 10.29
N GLU A 321 -17.13 -11.62 10.77
CA GLU A 321 -18.03 -12.32 9.86
C GLU A 321 -18.76 -11.26 9.02
N PRO A 322 -19.11 -11.53 7.74
CA PRO A 322 -19.81 -10.57 6.90
C PRO A 322 -21.10 -10.10 7.60
N GLY A 323 -21.03 -8.97 8.31
CA GLY A 323 -22.03 -8.58 9.31
C GLY A 323 -21.49 -7.80 10.52
N ASP A 324 -20.21 -7.98 10.88
CA ASP A 324 -19.57 -7.34 12.05
C ASP A 324 -18.83 -6.03 11.72
N SER A 325 -19.05 -5.45 10.53
CA SER A 325 -18.63 -4.08 10.27
C SER A 325 -19.27 -3.18 11.33
N ALA A 326 -18.46 -2.41 12.06
CA ALA A 326 -18.98 -1.40 12.98
C ALA A 326 -20.09 -0.61 12.27
N PRO A 327 -21.28 -0.45 12.87
CA PRO A 327 -22.39 0.22 12.21
C PRO A 327 -21.90 1.54 11.63
N ARG A 328 -22.15 1.78 10.34
CA ARG A 328 -22.04 3.14 9.79
C ARG A 328 -22.91 4.01 10.67
N ALA A 329 -22.28 4.82 11.51
CA ALA A 329 -23.01 5.73 12.36
C ALA A 329 -23.82 6.68 11.46
N GLU A 330 -25.15 6.58 11.53
CA GLU A 330 -26.07 7.45 10.80
C GLU A 330 -26.00 8.92 11.27
N ASN A 331 -25.34 9.16 12.41
CA ASN A 331 -25.14 10.50 12.95
C ASN A 331 -23.84 11.07 12.40
N ASP A 332 -23.92 11.73 11.24
CA ASP A 332 -22.88 12.66 10.76
C ASP A 332 -22.35 13.48 11.94
N VAL A 333 -21.03 13.64 12.05
CA VAL A 333 -20.44 14.67 12.91
C VAL A 333 -21.20 15.94 12.56
N SER A 334 -21.91 16.53 13.53
CA SER A 334 -22.86 17.62 13.29
C SER A 334 -22.26 18.64 12.32
N ARG A 335 -22.66 18.58 11.05
CA ARG A 335 -22.30 19.51 9.98
C ARG A 335 -22.83 20.93 10.22
N ASN A 336 -23.51 21.13 11.36
CA ASN A 336 -24.19 22.34 11.79
C ASN A 336 -23.25 23.36 12.47
N GLY A 337 -21.98 23.40 12.07
CA GLY A 337 -21.16 24.58 12.32
C GLY A 337 -21.49 25.64 11.29
N ALA A 338 -22.14 26.74 11.69
CA ALA A 338 -22.19 27.99 10.92
C ALA A 338 -20.81 28.70 10.88
N GLY A 339 -19.73 27.92 10.91
CA GLY A 339 -18.35 28.38 10.89
C GLY A 339 -17.96 28.87 9.51
N ARG A 340 -17.05 29.85 9.46
CA ARG A 340 -16.44 30.27 8.19
C ARG A 340 -15.72 29.07 7.57
N PRO A 341 -15.85 28.83 6.25
CA PRO A 341 -15.07 27.81 5.58
C PRO A 341 -13.59 28.10 5.76
N ALA A 342 -12.83 27.11 6.23
CA ALA A 342 -11.38 27.18 6.34
C ALA A 342 -10.77 27.50 4.97
N HIS A 343 -9.84 28.45 4.89
CA HIS A 343 -9.05 28.60 3.68
C HIS A 343 -8.03 27.46 3.64
N LEU A 344 -8.07 26.68 2.56
CA LEU A 344 -7.10 25.63 2.31
C LEU A 344 -5.97 26.19 1.46
N PHE A 345 -4.77 26.27 2.04
CA PHE A 345 -3.54 26.59 1.35
C PHE A 345 -2.76 25.32 1.05
N VAL A 346 -2.03 25.33 -0.06
CA VAL A 346 -1.10 24.28 -0.43
C VAL A 346 0.30 24.86 -0.40
N ALA A 347 1.25 24.13 0.19
CA ALA A 347 2.68 24.34 0.05
C ALA A 347 3.30 23.03 -0.44
N THR A 348 3.90 23.04 -1.63
CA THR A 348 4.37 21.82 -2.28
C THR A 348 5.70 22.04 -3.00
N PRO A 349 6.75 21.26 -2.68
CA PRO A 349 7.98 21.22 -3.45
C PRO A 349 7.92 20.22 -4.62
N ARG A 350 6.73 19.72 -4.97
CA ARG A 350 6.52 18.87 -6.15
C ARG A 350 6.76 19.66 -7.44
N ASN A 351 7.28 19.00 -8.48
CA ASN A 351 7.44 19.60 -9.80
C ASN A 351 6.08 19.97 -10.41
N ASP A 352 6.00 21.14 -11.05
CA ASP A 352 4.81 21.59 -11.78
C ASP A 352 4.85 21.05 -13.22
N GLU A 353 3.99 20.09 -13.53
CA GLU A 353 3.84 19.47 -14.85
C GLU A 353 2.90 20.27 -15.76
N ALA A 354 2.38 21.41 -15.27
CA ALA A 354 1.52 22.34 -15.99
C ALA A 354 0.22 21.72 -16.54
N ASP A 355 -0.28 20.63 -15.93
CA ASP A 355 -1.62 20.12 -16.23
C ASP A 355 -2.68 21.18 -15.85
N HIS A 356 -3.70 21.29 -16.69
CA HIS A 356 -4.83 22.19 -16.52
C HIS A 356 -5.72 21.82 -15.32
N ASP A 357 -5.82 20.53 -15.00
CA ASP A 357 -6.47 20.06 -13.77
C ASP A 357 -5.46 20.16 -12.63
N VAL A 358 -5.77 20.99 -11.62
CA VAL A 358 -4.88 21.20 -10.47
C VAL A 358 -4.57 19.89 -9.75
N ARG A 359 -5.48 18.91 -9.76
CA ARG A 359 -5.27 17.59 -9.13
C ARG A 359 -4.15 16.81 -9.80
N GLN A 360 -3.98 17.01 -11.11
CA GLN A 360 -2.98 16.32 -11.93
C GLN A 360 -1.73 17.16 -12.20
N ARG A 361 -1.69 18.41 -11.71
CA ARG A 361 -0.67 19.40 -12.08
C ARG A 361 0.69 19.13 -11.45
N PHE A 362 0.73 18.65 -10.21
CA PHE A 362 1.97 18.50 -9.46
C PHE A 362 2.44 17.05 -9.42
N GLY A 363 3.64 16.81 -9.92
CA GLY A 363 4.22 15.49 -10.05
C GLY A 363 4.93 14.96 -8.79
N TYR A 364 5.81 13.99 -9.01
CA TYR A 364 6.65 13.37 -7.97
C TYR A 364 8.15 13.46 -8.27
N LYS A 365 8.55 14.18 -9.32
CA LYS A 365 9.95 14.30 -9.72
C LYS A 365 10.68 15.24 -8.76
N MET A 366 11.87 14.82 -8.34
CA MET A 366 12.70 15.52 -7.35
C MET A 366 13.78 16.34 -8.05
N ASP A 367 13.35 17.34 -8.82
CA ASP A 367 14.27 18.19 -9.57
C ASP A 367 14.83 19.31 -8.68
N ALA A 368 16.16 19.44 -8.63
CA ALA A 368 16.83 20.44 -7.79
C ALA A 368 16.47 21.90 -8.13
N SER A 369 15.91 22.15 -9.31
CA SER A 369 15.43 23.46 -9.77
C SER A 369 13.99 23.78 -9.38
N THR A 370 13.23 22.80 -8.87
CA THR A 370 11.82 23.00 -8.51
C THR A 370 11.71 23.98 -7.33
N PRO A 371 10.96 25.08 -7.45
CA PRO A 371 10.72 25.98 -6.33
C PRO A 371 9.66 25.42 -5.36
N LEU A 372 9.56 25.98 -4.16
CA LEU A 372 8.37 25.75 -3.33
C LEU A 372 7.18 26.47 -3.97
N HIS A 373 6.17 25.73 -4.40
CA HIS A 373 4.92 26.28 -4.91
C HIS A 373 3.93 26.51 -3.76
N CYS A 374 3.22 27.65 -3.78
CA CYS A 374 2.17 27.92 -2.81
C CYS A 374 1.00 28.70 -3.39
N PHE A 375 -0.19 28.27 -3.05
CA PHE A 375 -1.45 28.84 -3.51
C PHE A 375 -2.58 28.51 -2.55
N GLN A 376 -3.68 29.27 -2.62
CA GLN A 376 -4.94 28.88 -2.02
C GLN A 376 -5.69 27.96 -2.98
N LEU A 377 -6.19 26.85 -2.46
CA LEU A 377 -6.98 25.84 -3.16
C LEU A 377 -8.45 26.09 -2.87
N ASN A 378 -9.19 26.49 -3.88
CA ASN A 378 -10.65 26.61 -3.82
C ASN A 378 -11.26 25.28 -4.21
N TYR A 379 -12.23 24.81 -3.44
CA TYR A 379 -13.01 23.61 -3.72
C TYR A 379 -14.50 23.90 -3.50
N THR A 380 -15.35 23.15 -4.19
CA THR A 380 -16.80 23.23 -4.00
C THR A 380 -17.25 22.10 -3.10
N ARG A 381 -17.82 22.43 -1.93
CA ARG A 381 -18.35 21.46 -0.98
C ARG A 381 -19.41 20.57 -1.64
N GLU A 382 -19.32 19.27 -1.38
CA GLU A 382 -20.26 18.26 -1.85
C GLU A 382 -21.25 17.92 -0.73
N ASP A 383 -22.44 18.52 -0.73
CA ASP A 383 -23.43 18.33 0.36
C ASP A 383 -23.85 16.86 0.54
N SER A 384 -23.76 16.06 -0.52
CA SER A 384 -24.09 14.62 -0.53
C SER A 384 -22.96 13.70 -0.09
N ARG A 385 -21.73 14.20 0.07
CA ARG A 385 -20.59 13.40 0.54
C ARG A 385 -20.85 12.97 1.99
N HIS A 386 -20.55 11.74 2.37
CA HIS A 386 -20.63 11.25 3.75
C HIS A 386 -19.26 11.25 4.42
N PHE A 387 -19.21 11.35 5.76
CA PHE A 387 -17.98 11.25 6.54
C PHE A 387 -17.10 10.07 6.08
N GLY A 388 -15.79 10.30 5.95
CA GLY A 388 -14.81 9.28 5.54
C GLY A 388 -14.82 8.92 4.05
N GLU A 389 -15.78 9.41 3.25
CA GLU A 389 -15.70 9.30 1.78
C GLU A 389 -14.56 10.18 1.22
N PRO A 390 -13.97 9.83 0.08
CA PRO A 390 -13.01 10.73 -0.57
C PRO A 390 -13.76 11.91 -1.18
N PHE A 391 -13.18 13.10 -1.10
CA PHE A 391 -13.64 14.24 -1.88
C PHE A 391 -13.42 13.99 -3.38
N THR A 392 -14.44 14.21 -4.20
CA THR A 392 -14.38 14.03 -5.66
C THR A 392 -14.73 15.29 -6.46
N GLY A 393 -15.01 16.38 -5.75
CA GLY A 393 -15.53 17.60 -6.34
C GLY A 393 -14.49 18.41 -7.10
N ALA A 394 -14.95 19.50 -7.72
CA ALA A 394 -14.08 20.40 -8.47
C ALA A 394 -13.14 21.18 -7.55
N MET A 395 -11.88 21.27 -7.96
CA MET A 395 -10.84 22.08 -7.32
C MET A 395 -10.20 23.04 -8.31
N ALA A 396 -9.78 24.21 -7.82
CA ALA A 396 -9.04 25.18 -8.61
C ALA A 396 -8.08 26.00 -7.75
N ILE A 397 -6.98 26.44 -8.35
CA ILE A 397 -6.14 27.48 -7.77
C ILE A 397 -6.97 28.77 -7.69
N SER A 398 -6.93 29.45 -6.54
CA SER A 398 -7.64 30.71 -6.33
C SER A 398 -7.28 31.77 -7.40
N PRO A 399 -8.15 32.77 -7.65
CA PRO A 399 -7.87 33.85 -8.62
C PRO A 399 -6.57 34.64 -8.36
N ASP A 400 -6.08 34.65 -7.12
CA ASP A 400 -4.81 35.28 -6.73
C ASP A 400 -3.57 34.51 -7.22
N GLY A 401 -3.79 33.40 -7.93
CA GLY A 401 -2.78 32.60 -8.57
C GLY A 401 -1.86 31.85 -7.60
N MET A 402 -0.76 31.36 -8.18
CA MET A 402 0.29 30.64 -7.46
C MET A 402 1.51 31.53 -7.29
N THR A 403 2.11 31.46 -6.11
CA THR A 403 3.40 32.08 -5.76
C THR A 403 4.47 31.00 -5.62
N THR A 404 5.74 31.39 -5.80
CA THR A 404 6.88 30.50 -5.62
C THR A 404 7.87 31.06 -4.60
N GLY A 405 8.50 30.18 -3.83
CA GLY A 405 9.53 30.52 -2.85
C GLY A 405 9.01 30.77 -1.43
N HIS A 406 9.83 30.42 -0.44
CA HIS A 406 9.49 30.36 0.98
C HIS A 406 8.92 31.67 1.55
N GLY A 407 9.51 32.81 1.19
CA GLY A 407 9.08 34.14 1.64
C GLY A 407 7.64 34.46 1.26
N ASP A 408 7.30 34.25 -0.01
CA ASP A 408 5.98 34.57 -0.53
C ASP A 408 4.93 33.53 -0.12
N CYS A 409 5.35 32.26 0.08
CA CYS A 409 4.52 31.24 0.73
C CYS A 409 4.11 31.68 2.14
N ILE A 410 5.07 32.07 2.98
CA ILE A 410 4.80 32.52 4.35
C ILE A 410 3.93 33.77 4.36
N LYS A 411 4.18 34.76 3.48
CA LYS A 411 3.30 35.93 3.40
C LYS A 411 1.88 35.54 3.04
N ARG A 412 1.69 34.69 2.03
CA ARG A 412 0.36 34.26 1.59
C ARG A 412 -0.41 33.57 2.71
N VAL A 413 0.26 32.71 3.46
CA VAL A 413 -0.37 31.93 4.53
C VAL A 413 -0.54 32.78 5.80
N PHE A 414 0.47 33.53 6.25
CA PHE A 414 0.51 34.10 7.61
C PHE A 414 0.32 35.63 7.68
N SER A 415 0.58 36.41 6.62
CA SER A 415 0.67 37.89 6.74
C SER A 415 -0.67 38.64 6.85
N GLN A 416 -1.81 38.00 6.58
CA GLN A 416 -3.14 38.63 6.60
C GLN A 416 -4.07 38.06 7.69
N ARG A 417 -3.53 37.36 8.70
CA ARG A 417 -4.34 36.67 9.70
C ARG A 417 -4.77 37.56 10.86
N GLN A 418 -5.96 37.30 11.37
CA GLN A 418 -6.38 37.81 12.67
C GLN A 418 -5.65 37.03 13.78
N PRO A 419 -5.32 37.66 14.92
CA PRO A 419 -4.53 37.02 15.99
C PRO A 419 -5.15 35.75 16.60
N ASP A 420 -6.46 35.54 16.42
CA ASP A 420 -7.24 34.41 16.94
C ASP A 420 -7.47 33.29 15.92
N GLN A 421 -7.00 33.45 14.67
CA GLN A 421 -7.18 32.45 13.62
C GLN A 421 -6.06 31.39 13.67
N GLY A 422 -6.41 30.20 14.16
CA GLY A 422 -5.51 29.05 14.21
C GLY A 422 -5.10 28.52 12.83
N VAL A 423 -4.01 27.78 12.81
CA VAL A 423 -3.38 27.24 11.59
C VAL A 423 -3.15 25.76 11.78
N THR A 424 -3.75 24.94 10.92
CA THR A 424 -3.51 23.50 10.93
C THR A 424 -2.67 23.12 9.73
N ILE A 425 -1.46 22.61 9.97
CA ILE A 425 -0.59 22.06 8.94
C ILE A 425 -0.89 20.57 8.81
N LEU A 426 -1.42 20.17 7.66
CA LEU A 426 -1.67 18.77 7.30
C LEU A 426 -0.49 18.24 6.50
N ILE A 427 0.08 17.12 6.94
CA ILE A 427 1.18 16.43 6.29
C ILE A 427 0.71 15.03 5.92
N HIS A 428 0.54 14.76 4.63
CA HIS A 428 0.08 13.46 4.14
C HIS A 428 1.15 12.36 4.29
N GLY A 429 0.72 11.11 4.17
CA GLY A 429 1.55 9.91 4.27
C GLY A 429 2.26 9.49 2.98
N PHE A 430 2.82 8.28 3.04
CA PHE A 430 3.39 7.54 1.91
C PHE A 430 2.32 7.22 0.84
N ASN A 431 2.73 6.95 -0.41
CA ASN A 431 1.84 6.53 -1.50
C ASN A 431 0.68 7.53 -1.77
N ASN A 432 1.00 8.82 -1.85
CA ASN A 432 0.03 9.86 -2.19
C ASN A 432 0.50 10.63 -3.42
N SER A 433 -0.26 10.58 -4.51
CA SER A 433 -0.14 11.58 -5.58
C SER A 433 -0.57 12.97 -5.05
N PHE A 434 -0.36 14.03 -5.83
CA PHE A 434 -0.89 15.34 -5.44
C PHE A 434 -2.42 15.33 -5.35
N GLU A 435 -3.10 14.64 -6.27
CA GLU A 435 -4.56 14.45 -6.24
C GLU A 435 -5.00 13.80 -4.93
N ASP A 436 -4.37 12.68 -4.55
CA ASP A 436 -4.69 11.95 -3.32
C ASP A 436 -4.53 12.86 -2.09
N ALA A 437 -3.41 13.59 -2.00
CA ALA A 437 -3.12 14.52 -0.91
C ALA A 437 -4.10 15.71 -0.85
N ALA A 438 -4.48 16.27 -1.99
CA ALA A 438 -5.43 17.39 -2.08
C ALA A 438 -6.85 16.96 -1.70
N ASN A 439 -7.32 15.81 -2.21
CA ASN A 439 -8.62 15.23 -1.88
C ASN A 439 -8.68 14.87 -0.38
N TRP A 440 -7.62 14.27 0.16
CA TRP A 440 -7.49 13.98 1.58
C TRP A 440 -7.56 15.24 2.43
N ALA A 441 -6.82 16.30 2.07
CA ALA A 441 -6.82 17.54 2.83
C ALA A 441 -8.20 18.21 2.89
N VAL A 442 -8.96 18.20 1.78
CA VAL A 442 -10.35 18.67 1.77
C VAL A 442 -11.22 17.79 2.66
N SER A 443 -11.13 16.47 2.50
CA SER A 443 -11.95 15.51 3.25
C SER A 443 -11.75 15.67 4.76
N VAL A 444 -10.48 15.73 5.22
CA VAL A 444 -10.11 15.92 6.63
C VAL A 444 -10.55 17.28 7.16
N THR A 445 -10.41 18.34 6.36
CA THR A 445 -10.84 19.69 6.75
C THR A 445 -12.35 19.73 7.02
N GLU A 446 -13.14 19.10 6.14
CA GLU A 446 -14.59 19.04 6.29
C GLU A 446 -15.04 18.10 7.41
N ASP A 447 -14.47 16.88 7.48
CA ASP A 447 -14.90 15.83 8.40
C ASP A 447 -14.56 16.14 9.86
N LEU A 448 -13.42 16.79 10.09
CA LEU A 448 -13.02 17.24 11.43
C LEU A 448 -13.56 18.64 11.77
N ALA A 449 -14.27 19.29 10.85
CA ALA A 449 -14.75 20.66 10.96
C ALA A 449 -13.65 21.62 11.45
N ILE A 450 -12.46 21.55 10.83
CA ILE A 450 -11.29 22.32 11.27
C ILE A 450 -11.60 23.82 11.19
N GLU A 451 -11.51 24.49 12.33
CA GLU A 451 -11.63 25.95 12.42
C GLU A 451 -10.29 26.62 12.12
N GLY A 452 -10.31 27.68 11.31
CA GLY A 452 -9.11 28.43 10.94
C GLY A 452 -8.58 28.10 9.55
N ASP A 453 -7.32 28.42 9.29
CA ASP A 453 -6.70 28.13 8.00
C ASP A 453 -5.98 26.78 8.02
N VAL A 454 -6.05 26.06 6.89
CA VAL A 454 -5.38 24.77 6.72
C VAL A 454 -4.25 24.93 5.71
N VAL A 455 -3.10 24.34 6.00
CA VAL A 455 -1.96 24.26 5.08
C VAL A 455 -1.67 22.80 4.78
N LEU A 456 -1.98 22.35 3.58
CA LEU A 456 -1.48 21.07 3.07
C LEU A 456 0.00 21.22 2.72
N TRP A 457 0.87 20.57 3.48
CA TRP A 457 2.26 20.34 3.10
C TRP A 457 2.36 19.06 2.25
N SER A 458 2.37 19.24 0.94
CA SER A 458 2.38 18.15 -0.02
C SER A 458 3.80 17.86 -0.50
N TRP A 459 4.53 16.98 0.18
CA TRP A 459 5.89 16.55 -0.20
C TRP A 459 5.83 15.56 -1.39
N PRO A 460 6.92 15.33 -2.15
CA PRO A 460 6.88 14.60 -3.41
C PRO A 460 6.88 13.08 -3.20
N SER A 461 5.80 12.57 -2.59
CA SER A 461 5.49 11.14 -2.60
C SER A 461 5.12 10.71 -4.02
N MET A 462 5.60 9.55 -4.45
CA MET A 462 5.38 9.02 -5.78
C MET A 462 3.92 8.65 -6.04
N GLY A 463 3.16 8.31 -5.00
CA GLY A 463 1.82 7.73 -5.18
C GLY A 463 1.88 6.31 -5.76
N GLN A 464 2.94 5.56 -5.44
CA GLN A 464 3.05 4.12 -5.73
C GLN A 464 3.46 3.33 -4.49
N LEU A 465 2.87 2.14 -4.28
CA LEU A 465 3.16 1.26 -3.13
C LEU A 465 4.61 0.71 -3.11
N SER A 466 5.14 0.36 -4.28
CA SER A 466 6.55 0.01 -4.46
C SER A 466 7.50 1.21 -4.36
N GLY A 467 6.95 2.42 -4.33
CA GLY A 467 7.70 3.66 -4.13
C GLY A 467 8.24 3.82 -2.71
N TYR A 468 7.99 2.88 -1.77
CA TYR A 468 8.33 3.04 -0.35
C TYR A 468 9.77 3.47 -0.10
N VAL A 469 10.74 2.82 -0.76
CA VAL A 469 12.16 3.19 -0.64
C VAL A 469 12.41 4.59 -1.22
N ARG A 470 11.86 4.91 -2.40
CA ARG A 470 11.99 6.22 -3.06
C ARG A 470 11.32 7.35 -2.29
N ASP A 471 10.19 7.10 -1.66
CA ASP A 471 9.46 8.11 -0.89
C ASP A 471 10.26 8.56 0.33
N ARG A 472 11.19 7.74 0.83
CA ARG A 472 12.19 8.20 1.82
C ARG A 472 13.14 9.23 1.26
N ASP A 473 13.56 9.06 0.01
CA ASP A 473 14.33 10.08 -0.69
C ASP A 473 13.47 11.35 -0.86
N GLY A 474 12.15 11.21 -1.06
CA GLY A 474 11.19 12.32 -1.05
C GLY A 474 11.07 13.05 0.30
N VAL A 475 11.07 12.29 1.41
CA VAL A 475 11.15 12.82 2.78
C VAL A 475 12.45 13.62 2.95
N ASP A 476 13.57 13.08 2.49
CA ASP A 476 14.88 13.72 2.61
C ASP A 476 14.99 14.96 1.70
N PHE A 477 14.50 14.87 0.46
CA PHE A 477 14.49 15.95 -0.54
C PHE A 477 13.69 17.16 -0.05
N ASN A 478 12.50 16.96 0.54
CA ASN A 478 11.69 18.09 0.99
C ASN A 478 12.27 18.82 2.22
N ARG A 479 13.21 18.22 2.97
CA ARG A 479 13.80 18.82 4.18
C ARG A 479 14.34 20.23 3.94
N VAL A 480 14.97 20.47 2.79
CA VAL A 480 15.55 21.80 2.47
C VAL A 480 14.44 22.85 2.34
N TYR A 481 13.35 22.50 1.68
CA TYR A 481 12.18 23.37 1.51
C TYR A 481 11.46 23.62 2.83
N LEU A 482 11.25 22.55 3.61
CA LEU A 482 10.61 22.60 4.92
C LEU A 482 11.38 23.51 5.87
N ARG A 483 12.71 23.31 6.01
CA ARG A 483 13.56 24.14 6.87
C ARG A 483 13.54 25.60 6.44
N SER A 484 13.59 25.88 5.14
CA SER A 484 13.58 27.25 4.62
C SER A 484 12.22 27.94 4.84
N PHE A 485 11.12 27.21 4.70
CA PHE A 485 9.77 27.66 5.04
C PHE A 485 9.65 28.00 6.53
N LEU A 486 10.06 27.07 7.41
CA LEU A 486 10.00 27.26 8.86
C LEU A 486 10.97 28.34 9.35
N ALA A 487 12.13 28.50 8.73
CA ALA A 487 13.06 29.60 9.04
C ALA A 487 12.41 30.96 8.78
N THR A 488 11.71 31.06 7.66
CA THR A 488 10.96 32.28 7.30
C THR A 488 9.80 32.52 8.28
N LEU A 489 9.12 31.47 8.73
CA LEU A 489 8.08 31.57 9.76
C LEU A 489 8.63 32.06 11.10
N LYS A 490 9.78 31.52 11.55
CA LYS A 490 10.46 31.99 12.77
C LYS A 490 10.77 33.50 12.72
N LEU A 491 11.29 33.96 11.59
CA LEU A 491 11.59 35.39 11.39
C LEU A 491 10.34 36.27 11.44
N LEU A 492 9.19 35.76 11.02
CA LEU A 492 7.91 36.46 11.11
C LEU A 492 7.40 36.53 12.57
N VAL A 493 7.53 35.44 13.32
CA VAL A 493 7.13 35.36 14.73
C VAL A 493 8.00 36.26 15.61
N ASP A 494 9.31 36.31 15.36
CA ASP A 494 10.25 37.19 16.08
C ASP A 494 9.90 38.68 15.96
N GLN A 495 9.08 39.07 14.97
CA GLN A 495 8.58 40.44 14.80
C GLN A 495 7.37 40.76 15.68
N GLY A 496 7.01 39.87 16.62
CA GLY A 496 5.97 40.08 17.63
C GLY A 496 4.60 39.48 17.28
N GLN A 497 4.54 38.57 16.29
CA GLN A 497 3.31 37.85 15.93
C GLN A 497 3.28 36.47 16.58
N THR A 498 2.19 36.11 17.23
CA THR A 498 1.97 34.77 17.79
C THR A 498 0.95 34.02 16.95
N TYR A 499 1.22 32.75 16.64
CA TYR A 499 0.31 31.89 15.88
C TYR A 499 -0.05 30.66 16.69
N ASP A 500 -1.33 30.29 16.74
CA ASP A 500 -1.77 28.98 17.20
C ASP A 500 -1.59 27.97 16.05
N ILE A 501 -0.54 27.14 16.12
CA ILE A 501 -0.20 26.18 15.06
C ILE A 501 -0.41 24.76 15.57
N SER A 502 -1.16 23.97 14.80
CA SER A 502 -1.27 22.52 14.96
C SER A 502 -0.60 21.81 13.79
N ILE A 503 0.06 20.69 14.07
CA ILE A 503 0.58 19.79 13.03
C ILE A 503 -0.19 18.48 13.13
N ILE A 504 -0.81 18.06 12.04
CA ILE A 504 -1.37 16.71 11.89
C ILE A 504 -0.58 16.01 10.81
N ALA A 505 0.06 14.90 11.15
CA ALA A 505 0.85 14.12 10.22
C ALA A 505 0.37 12.67 10.18
N HIS A 506 0.25 12.14 8.97
CA HIS A 506 -0.18 10.76 8.72
C HIS A 506 0.98 9.90 8.26
N SER A 507 1.08 8.66 8.77
CA SER A 507 2.01 7.64 8.25
C SER A 507 3.47 8.15 8.15
N MET A 508 4.12 7.98 7.00
CA MET A 508 5.47 8.46 6.72
C MET A 508 5.61 10.00 6.80
N GLY A 509 4.51 10.75 6.68
CA GLY A 509 4.46 12.18 6.96
C GLY A 509 4.88 12.52 8.39
N GLY A 510 4.79 11.56 9.32
CA GLY A 510 5.34 11.69 10.67
C GLY A 510 6.86 11.97 10.68
N LEU A 511 7.62 11.46 9.71
CA LEU A 511 9.06 11.76 9.58
C LEU A 511 9.28 13.23 9.21
N VAL A 512 8.48 13.75 8.27
CA VAL A 512 8.49 15.17 7.88
C VAL A 512 8.11 16.05 9.07
N ALA A 513 7.11 15.65 9.87
CA ALA A 513 6.74 16.34 11.10
C ALA A 513 7.88 16.34 12.13
N MET A 514 8.57 15.22 12.32
CA MET A 514 9.72 15.17 13.23
C MET A 514 10.84 16.10 12.74
N ASP A 515 11.14 16.12 11.45
CA ASP A 515 12.13 17.02 10.86
C ASP A 515 11.77 18.50 11.08
N ALA A 516 10.48 18.86 10.91
CA ALA A 516 9.96 20.18 11.21
C ALA A 516 10.18 20.55 12.69
N LEU A 517 9.73 19.70 13.61
CA LEU A 517 9.76 19.96 15.05
C LEU A 517 11.19 20.06 15.58
N ARG A 518 12.10 19.22 15.09
CA ARG A 518 13.54 19.30 15.42
C ARG A 518 14.14 20.62 14.96
N PHE A 519 13.82 21.08 13.76
CA PHE A 519 14.27 22.38 13.27
C PHE A 519 13.66 23.52 14.08
N LEU A 520 12.37 23.45 14.43
CA LEU A 520 11.67 24.46 15.23
C LEU A 520 12.23 24.62 16.65
N ALA A 521 12.82 23.57 17.20
CA ALA A 521 13.52 23.56 18.49
C ALA A 521 14.87 24.29 18.49
N GLU A 522 15.48 24.48 17.32
CA GLU A 522 16.73 25.24 17.20
C GLU A 522 16.47 26.73 17.45
N PRO A 523 17.36 27.47 18.14
CA PRO A 523 17.19 28.91 18.36
C PRO A 523 17.14 29.73 17.04
N PRO A 524 16.26 30.75 16.91
CA PRO A 524 15.17 31.09 17.83
C PRO A 524 14.08 30.00 17.80
N GLN A 525 13.63 29.61 18.99
CA GLN A 525 12.64 28.54 19.14
C GLN A 525 11.26 29.04 18.71
N LEU A 526 10.52 28.20 18.00
CA LEU A 526 9.11 28.41 17.71
C LEU A 526 8.33 27.18 18.18
N GLY A 527 7.50 27.36 19.21
CA GLY A 527 6.63 26.30 19.73
C GLY A 527 5.43 26.06 18.82
N ILE A 528 4.97 24.81 18.82
CA ILE A 528 3.77 24.33 18.14
C ILE A 528 2.74 23.96 19.22
N SER A 529 1.52 24.46 19.12
CA SER A 529 0.51 24.29 20.15
C SER A 529 0.08 22.84 20.36
N ASN A 530 0.03 22.06 19.27
CA ASN A 530 -0.44 20.69 19.29
C ASN A 530 0.20 19.86 18.16
N VAL A 531 0.70 18.67 18.48
CA VAL A 531 1.22 17.71 17.50
C VAL A 531 0.39 16.44 17.54
N VAL A 532 -0.23 16.12 16.40
CA VAL A 532 -1.01 14.91 16.20
C VAL A 532 -0.33 14.03 15.15
N LEU A 533 -0.09 12.78 15.52
CA LEU A 533 0.42 11.75 14.62
C LEU A 533 -0.63 10.65 14.46
N VAL A 534 -1.05 10.39 13.23
CA VAL A 534 -2.03 9.35 12.89
C VAL A 534 -1.32 8.23 12.16
N ALA A 535 -1.41 7.00 12.68
CA ALA A 535 -0.70 5.83 12.16
C ALA A 535 0.78 6.09 11.82
N PRO A 536 1.57 6.81 12.66
CA PRO A 536 2.89 7.29 12.26
C PRO A 536 3.90 6.17 11.95
N ASP A 537 4.45 6.18 10.74
CA ASP A 537 5.57 5.35 10.32
C ASP A 537 6.91 5.97 10.77
N VAL A 538 7.07 6.12 12.08
CA VAL A 538 8.23 6.76 12.72
C VAL A 538 8.84 5.77 13.71
N ARG A 539 10.17 5.61 13.67
CA ARG A 539 10.88 4.74 14.62
C ARG A 539 10.92 5.36 16.02
N LYS A 540 10.71 4.53 17.04
CA LYS A 540 10.71 4.93 18.47
C LYS A 540 11.92 5.76 18.87
N ALA A 541 13.13 5.34 18.48
CA ALA A 541 14.36 6.07 18.83
C ALA A 541 14.41 7.48 18.23
N TYR A 542 13.92 7.65 16.99
CA TYR A 542 13.88 8.95 16.33
C TYR A 542 12.87 9.89 16.98
N PHE A 543 11.70 9.35 17.32
CA PHE A 543 10.68 10.07 18.07
C PHE A 543 11.15 10.49 19.47
N GLN A 544 11.79 9.58 20.21
CA GLN A 544 12.39 9.85 21.52
C GLN A 544 13.40 10.99 21.47
N GLN A 545 14.30 11.01 20.49
CA GLN A 545 15.26 12.10 20.32
C GLN A 545 14.59 13.45 20.03
N THR A 546 13.41 13.44 19.41
CA THR A 546 12.64 14.66 19.12
C THR A 546 11.96 15.17 20.38
N LEU A 547 11.36 14.29 21.19
CA LEU A 547 10.77 14.68 22.48
C LEU A 547 11.79 15.18 23.50
N GLN A 548 13.01 14.63 23.48
CA GLN A 548 14.10 15.04 24.38
C GLN A 548 14.57 16.49 24.18
N LEU A 549 14.18 17.12 23.07
CA LEU A 549 14.46 18.54 22.85
C LEU A 549 13.66 19.46 23.79
N GLY A 550 12.62 18.94 24.46
CA GLY A 550 11.98 19.56 25.61
C GLY A 550 10.56 20.05 25.36
N PRO A 551 9.83 20.42 26.43
CA PRO A 551 8.40 20.75 26.40
C PRO A 551 8.08 22.04 25.62
N ASN A 552 9.09 22.89 25.36
CA ASN A 552 8.90 24.14 24.62
C ASN A 552 8.54 23.93 23.14
N ILE A 553 8.79 22.73 22.59
CA ILE A 553 8.43 22.42 21.20
C ILE A 553 6.93 22.26 21.05
N SER A 554 6.32 21.46 21.93
CA SER A 554 4.87 21.34 21.97
C SER A 554 4.42 20.85 23.34
N PRO A 555 3.37 21.45 23.92
CA PRO A 555 2.83 21.03 25.20
C PRO A 555 1.97 19.76 25.09
N ILE A 556 1.50 19.40 23.88
CA ILE A 556 0.55 18.30 23.65
C ILE A 556 1.01 17.46 22.46
N TRP A 557 1.17 16.17 22.71
CA TRP A 557 1.50 15.16 21.72
C TRP A 557 0.43 14.06 21.78
N SER A 558 -0.18 13.74 20.65
CA SER A 558 -1.10 12.62 20.54
C SER A 558 -0.71 11.71 19.39
N ILE A 559 -0.71 10.40 19.66
CA ILE A 559 -0.48 9.34 18.67
C ILE A 559 -1.73 8.49 18.62
N TYR A 560 -2.33 8.36 17.44
CA TYR A 560 -3.36 7.36 17.18
C TYR A 560 -2.68 6.13 16.57
N ALA A 561 -2.82 4.99 17.27
CA ALA A 561 -2.14 3.74 16.96
C ALA A 561 -3.15 2.59 16.80
N ASN A 562 -2.87 1.67 15.89
CA ASN A 562 -3.71 0.49 15.64
C ASN A 562 -2.82 -0.76 15.54
N SER A 563 -3.23 -1.84 16.22
CA SER A 563 -2.57 -3.15 16.17
C SER A 563 -2.82 -3.84 14.83
N ASN A 564 -3.98 -3.58 14.23
CA ASN A 564 -4.43 -4.16 12.96
C ASN A 564 -3.95 -3.39 11.73
N ASP A 565 -3.00 -2.45 11.88
CA ASP A 565 -2.52 -1.59 10.80
C ASP A 565 -1.63 -2.36 9.81
N VAL A 566 -2.25 -2.86 8.75
CA VAL A 566 -1.61 -3.67 7.71
C VAL A 566 -0.47 -2.91 7.00
N ALA A 567 -0.59 -1.59 6.82
CA ALA A 567 0.45 -0.79 6.18
C ALA A 567 1.68 -0.63 7.08
N LEU A 568 1.48 -0.42 8.38
CA LEU A 568 2.58 -0.37 9.33
C LEU A 568 3.20 -1.75 9.61
N LEU A 569 2.42 -2.83 9.51
CA LEU A 569 2.97 -4.19 9.48
C LEU A 569 3.86 -4.35 8.25
N ALA A 570 3.39 -4.00 7.06
CA ALA A 570 4.24 -4.05 5.86
C ALA A 570 5.51 -3.19 5.98
N SER A 571 5.41 -1.98 6.57
CA SER A 571 6.57 -1.16 6.93
C SER A 571 7.55 -1.91 7.84
N TYR A 572 7.06 -2.66 8.83
CA TYR A 572 7.90 -3.54 9.65
C TYR A 572 8.63 -4.58 8.80
N GLY A 573 7.94 -5.25 7.87
CA GLY A 573 8.55 -6.24 6.98
C GLY A 573 9.72 -5.68 6.15
N VAL A 574 9.60 -4.42 5.71
CA VAL A 574 10.65 -3.70 4.97
C VAL A 574 11.76 -3.21 5.90
N ASN A 575 11.42 -2.67 7.07
CA ASN A 575 12.36 -1.94 7.93
C ASN A 575 12.99 -2.75 9.05
N ARG A 576 12.43 -3.92 9.35
CA ARG A 576 12.77 -4.76 10.50
C ARG A 576 12.75 -3.99 11.82
N SER A 577 11.86 -3.01 11.94
CA SER A 577 11.71 -2.16 13.11
C SER A 577 10.27 -1.66 13.23
N PRO A 578 9.66 -1.70 14.44
CA PRO A 578 8.30 -1.25 14.61
C PRO A 578 8.18 0.27 14.59
N ALA A 579 7.17 0.74 13.87
CA ALA A 579 6.73 2.12 13.88
C ALA A 579 5.97 2.43 15.19
N ILE A 580 6.03 3.66 15.67
CA ILE A 580 5.30 4.09 16.88
C ILE A 580 3.78 4.13 16.71
N GLY A 581 3.28 4.01 15.48
CA GLY A 581 1.86 3.85 15.18
C GLY A 581 1.32 2.43 15.31
N LEU A 582 2.20 1.43 15.45
CA LEU A 582 1.77 0.04 15.71
C LEU A 582 1.29 -0.10 17.15
N GLY A 583 0.12 -0.70 17.31
CA GLY A 583 -0.47 -1.04 18.62
C GLY A 583 0.10 -2.31 19.25
N GLY A 584 -0.71 -2.94 20.10
CA GLY A 584 -0.40 -4.22 20.75
C GLY A 584 0.91 -4.17 21.54
N ARG A 585 1.77 -5.17 21.35
CA ARG A 585 3.08 -5.25 22.02
C ARG A 585 4.09 -4.17 21.58
N PHE A 586 3.88 -3.52 20.45
CA PHE A 586 4.77 -2.44 19.95
C PHE A 586 4.29 -1.04 20.30
N ARG A 587 3.14 -0.93 20.95
CA ARG A 587 2.53 0.33 21.37
C ARG A 587 3.55 1.23 22.04
N LEU A 588 3.59 2.49 21.61
CA LEU A 588 4.44 3.46 22.26
C LEU A 588 3.90 3.76 23.67
N MET A 589 4.74 3.54 24.67
CA MET A 589 4.49 3.97 26.04
C MET A 589 5.54 5.03 26.40
N MET A 590 5.11 6.28 26.59
CA MET A 590 6.02 7.39 26.87
C MET A 590 5.35 8.50 27.70
N ALA A 591 6.02 8.96 28.75
CA ALA A 591 5.56 10.11 29.51
C ALA A 591 5.52 11.38 28.63
N GLY A 592 4.45 12.17 28.76
CA GLY A 592 4.25 13.40 27.99
C GLY A 592 3.68 13.19 26.58
N VAL A 593 3.25 11.97 26.25
CA VAL A 593 2.62 11.62 24.97
C VAL A 593 1.33 10.87 25.25
N ASP A 594 0.23 11.33 24.66
CA ASP A 594 -1.04 10.62 24.69
C ASP A 594 -1.07 9.60 23.55
N THR A 595 -0.75 8.34 23.87
CA THR A 595 -0.93 7.24 22.92
C THR A 595 -2.35 6.70 23.03
N VAL A 596 -3.15 6.97 22.00
CA VAL A 596 -4.54 6.55 21.83
C VAL A 596 -4.55 5.28 20.97
N ASP A 597 -4.88 4.15 21.59
CA ASP A 597 -5.06 2.88 20.88
C ASP A 597 -6.50 2.78 20.35
N VAL A 598 -6.64 2.62 19.04
CA VAL A 598 -7.93 2.53 18.35
C VAL A 598 -8.23 1.13 17.83
N SER A 599 -7.43 0.13 18.19
CA SER A 599 -7.56 -1.25 17.67
C SER A 599 -8.94 -1.87 17.98
N ALA A 600 -9.56 -1.45 19.08
CA ALA A 600 -10.91 -1.91 19.44
C ALA A 600 -12.01 -1.31 18.56
N LEU A 601 -11.78 -0.13 17.98
CA LEU A 601 -12.72 0.58 17.10
C LEU A 601 -12.54 0.22 15.63
N ASP A 602 -11.33 -0.20 15.26
CA ASP A 602 -10.95 -0.46 13.87
C ASP A 602 -10.20 -1.79 13.76
N ARG A 603 -10.98 -2.82 13.44
CA ARG A 603 -10.55 -4.21 13.23
C ARG A 603 -10.47 -4.58 11.77
N ASP A 604 -10.72 -3.64 10.86
CA ASP A 604 -10.74 -3.91 9.43
C ASP A 604 -9.34 -4.33 8.96
N VAL A 605 -9.27 -5.35 8.11
CA VAL A 605 -8.00 -5.84 7.54
C VAL A 605 -8.01 -5.63 6.04
N CYS A 606 -7.24 -4.63 5.62
CA CYS A 606 -7.15 -4.24 4.22
C CYS A 606 -6.60 -5.33 3.31
N ALA A 607 -7.09 -5.39 2.06
CA ALA A 607 -6.35 -5.88 0.92
C ALA A 607 -5.64 -4.70 0.21
N VAL A 608 -4.41 -4.91 -0.23
CA VAL A 608 -3.48 -3.90 -0.77
C VAL A 608 -3.98 -3.27 -2.06
N TRP A 609 -4.69 -4.08 -2.85
CA TRP A 609 -5.34 -3.69 -4.09
C TRP A 609 -6.82 -3.90 -3.85
N ASN A 610 -7.45 -3.01 -3.11
CA ASN A 610 -8.87 -3.16 -2.86
C ASN A 610 -9.62 -2.93 -4.17
N LEU A 611 -9.91 -4.02 -4.89
CA LEU A 611 -10.62 -4.07 -6.16
C LEU A 611 -12.14 -3.85 -5.97
N GLY A 612 -12.56 -3.41 -4.77
CA GLY A 612 -13.92 -3.04 -4.38
C GLY A 612 -14.00 -1.63 -3.78
N LYS A 613 -15.22 -1.12 -3.63
CA LYS A 613 -15.54 0.26 -3.17
C LYS A 613 -15.27 0.54 -1.69
N GLU A 614 -14.80 -0.43 -0.91
CA GLU A 614 -14.60 -0.28 0.52
C GLU A 614 -13.21 0.29 0.81
N ARG A 615 -13.16 1.44 1.48
CA ARG A 615 -11.92 2.17 1.72
C ARG A 615 -11.13 1.48 2.84
N CYS A 616 -9.81 1.47 2.74
CA CYS A 616 -8.94 1.01 3.81
C CYS A 616 -9.08 1.90 5.05
N ARG A 617 -9.67 1.39 6.14
CA ARG A 617 -9.89 2.17 7.37
C ARG A 617 -8.76 2.06 8.39
N ASN A 618 -8.10 0.89 8.49
CA ASN A 618 -7.11 0.60 9.54
C ASN A 618 -5.89 1.54 9.61
N HIS A 619 -5.43 2.06 8.46
CA HIS A 619 -4.28 2.97 8.40
C HIS A 619 -4.69 4.47 8.40
N THR A 620 -5.94 4.78 8.10
CA THR A 620 -6.50 6.16 8.09
C THR A 620 -7.53 6.36 9.19
N HIS A 621 -7.46 5.54 10.24
CA HIS A 621 -8.46 5.41 11.31
C HIS A 621 -8.90 6.75 11.92
N ALA A 622 -8.01 7.73 12.08
CA ALA A 622 -8.40 9.03 12.65
C ALA A 622 -9.19 9.94 11.70
N PHE A 623 -9.32 9.56 10.43
CA PHE A 623 -10.05 10.30 9.39
C PHE A 623 -11.30 9.55 8.93
N ASP A 624 -11.27 8.21 8.99
CA ASP A 624 -12.31 7.37 8.40
C ASP A 624 -13.11 6.57 9.45
N VAL A 625 -12.70 6.56 10.72
CA VAL A 625 -13.42 5.95 11.85
C VAL A 625 -13.98 7.03 12.75
N GLN A 626 -15.31 7.17 12.75
CA GLN A 626 -15.98 8.36 13.28
C GLN A 626 -15.70 8.66 14.76
N PRO A 627 -15.71 7.69 15.70
CA PRO A 627 -15.35 7.98 17.09
C PRO A 627 -13.93 8.54 17.23
N VAL A 628 -13.00 8.09 16.39
CA VAL A 628 -11.61 8.59 16.38
C VAL A 628 -11.53 9.99 15.79
N ALA A 629 -12.27 10.27 14.72
CA ALA A 629 -12.33 11.61 14.13
C ALA A 629 -12.99 12.64 15.07
N ILE A 630 -14.02 12.25 15.82
CA ILE A 630 -14.63 13.11 16.86
C ILE A 630 -13.60 13.43 17.95
N ASP A 631 -12.84 12.43 18.38
CA ASP A 631 -11.76 12.59 19.36
C ASP A 631 -10.68 13.57 18.89
N LEU A 632 -10.28 13.40 17.63
CA LEU A 632 -9.32 14.27 16.96
C LEU A 632 -9.86 15.70 16.81
N ALA A 633 -11.12 15.88 16.41
CA ALA A 633 -11.75 17.19 16.33
C ALA A 633 -11.78 17.88 17.70
N ASP A 634 -12.16 17.19 18.78
CA ASP A 634 -12.11 17.74 20.14
C ASP A 634 -10.67 18.09 20.56
N LEU A 635 -9.67 17.26 20.22
CA LEU A 635 -8.27 17.60 20.46
C LEU A 635 -7.85 18.87 19.71
N LEU A 636 -8.32 19.06 18.48
CA LEU A 636 -8.03 20.23 17.67
C LEU A 636 -8.71 21.50 18.17
N THR A 637 -9.88 21.41 18.79
CA THR A 637 -10.56 22.59 19.34
C THR A 637 -10.15 22.88 20.78
N SER A 638 -10.10 21.86 21.64
CA SER A 638 -9.95 22.03 23.09
C SER A 638 -8.50 22.15 23.55
N ARG A 639 -7.53 21.63 22.79
CA ARG A 639 -6.11 21.54 23.19
C ARG A 639 -5.96 20.89 24.58
N LYS A 640 -6.68 19.80 24.82
CA LYS A 640 -6.65 19.08 26.10
C LYS A 640 -6.00 17.71 25.96
N PRO A 641 -5.27 17.24 26.99
CA PRO A 641 -4.81 15.85 27.05
C PRO A 641 -5.96 14.85 27.03
N ALA A 642 -5.68 13.61 26.65
CA ALA A 642 -6.64 12.51 26.52
C ALA A 642 -7.55 12.35 27.75
N VAL A 643 -7.00 12.36 28.97
CA VAL A 643 -7.80 12.27 30.21
C VAL A 643 -8.88 13.36 30.28
N ALA A 644 -8.52 14.59 29.90
CA ALA A 644 -9.41 15.75 29.97
C ALA A 644 -10.44 15.79 28.82
N ARG A 645 -10.23 14.99 27.77
CA ARG A 645 -11.19 14.73 26.69
C ARG A 645 -12.07 13.51 26.96
N GLY A 646 -11.84 12.80 28.07
CA GLY A 646 -12.72 11.73 28.56
C GLY A 646 -12.40 10.33 28.04
N LEU A 647 -11.19 10.12 27.48
CA LEU A 647 -10.72 8.80 27.06
C LEU A 647 -10.52 7.88 28.26
N ILE A 648 -10.61 6.58 28.01
CA ILE A 648 -10.38 5.55 29.02
C ILE A 648 -8.87 5.41 29.22
N GLU A 649 -8.38 5.79 30.39
CA GLU A 649 -7.00 5.53 30.79
C GLU A 649 -6.81 4.04 31.11
N ARG A 650 -5.77 3.45 30.53
CA ARG A 650 -5.39 2.05 30.72
C ARG A 650 -3.97 1.97 31.29
N PRO A 651 -3.79 1.30 32.44
CA PRO A 651 -2.46 1.10 33.00
C PRO A 651 -1.67 0.11 32.14
N ALA A 652 -0.39 0.41 31.96
CA ALA A 652 0.59 -0.46 31.32
C ALA A 652 1.77 -0.74 32.27
N SER A 653 2.79 -1.43 31.76
CA SER A 653 4.01 -1.73 32.50
C SER A 653 4.73 -0.45 32.95
N GLU A 654 5.46 -0.55 34.08
CA GLU A 654 6.34 0.52 34.59
C GLU A 654 5.62 1.85 34.98
N GLY A 655 4.31 1.80 35.23
CA GLY A 655 3.54 2.97 35.66
C GLY A 655 3.20 3.95 34.53
N LEU A 656 3.38 3.53 33.28
CA LEU A 656 2.94 4.26 32.10
C LEU A 656 1.48 3.93 31.78
N THR A 657 0.80 4.84 31.08
CA THR A 657 -0.60 4.69 30.68
C THR A 657 -0.77 4.94 29.19
N TYR A 658 -1.76 4.29 28.60
CA TYR A 658 -2.25 4.56 27.26
C TYR A 658 -3.76 4.80 27.34
N TYR A 659 -4.35 5.24 26.23
CA TYR A 659 -5.74 5.66 26.19
C TYR A 659 -6.53 4.87 25.15
N GLU A 660 -7.80 4.63 25.44
CA GLU A 660 -8.76 4.04 24.50
C GLU A 660 -9.97 4.98 24.37
N ILE A 661 -10.56 5.01 23.17
CA ILE A 661 -11.82 5.70 22.92
C ILE A 661 -12.96 4.70 23.22
N LYS A 662 -14.05 5.19 23.81
CA LYS A 662 -15.24 4.37 24.04
C LYS A 662 -15.86 3.95 22.70
N PRO A 663 -16.14 2.65 22.48
CA PRO A 663 -16.86 2.16 21.31
C PRO A 663 -18.21 2.84 21.09
#